data_AF-A0A950X8B6-F1
#
_entry.id   AF-A0A950X8B6-F1
#
_cell.length_a   1.000
_cell.length_b   1.000
_cell.length_c   1.000
_cell.angle_alpha   90.00
_cell.angle_beta   90.00
_cell.angle_gamma   90.00
#
_symmetry.space_group_name_H-M   'P 1'
#
loop_
_entity.id
_entity.type
_entity.pdbx_description
1 polymer ?
#
loop_
_entity_poly.entity_id
_entity_poly.type
_entity_poly.pdbx_seq_one_letter_code
_entity_poly.pdbx_strand_id
1 'polypeptide(L)'
;HRHGLIHRDLKPSNIFVMEDDTAKIIDFGLVHSPDAHSITGYKGTWQYMAPEQTEGKEPTPESDIYAVGVVTYEGLTGRKPFARKTVEATIEAIRNYIPPSISEINPKVSQLLSKVIHKAMAKQSAHRYGSAKEFAETLQKACRNEPIERFEAAKILPRIERARKAFTRDDCAFASEILTEIEAEGNVDPEITLLRAQIEEAVKQKRIRQLFEAAQTRLEQDEIPLALDKLREILTLDPENAEALAMRKRFEEQRNKEQISQWMKLARQHVELHDFQEARQALKEVLNIRYDDSAAMQLLSEIDVQEKEAAKARADKEQLYGSALKAYQGGEISTALSKLEKILEVARRTPGATVPERDAVYQSFYNRVRSERDSIDNTYEDGRRFLNDKDFRKALEICNEMLARYPNIAQFQALKLKVEQAERQELSAYIAEVARSVDAEPDLDRRVNILEEACKRYPNEGQFQQSQRLAREQRDLVHSILAKARQYEEQTQFADAIGQWKILRNIHPQYLGIDYEIGQLEKRREQQSAEEKKARVVEQVDRSIENGAFAKAVELVQDALAEFPQDPELVVLERIARQGQERAREGDRLFEDARKARSEGRFDAATELLRDALKLDERNSGIRNALISLLVERAHSLLDAEDWRGSEPLAESAAQLDEHHPAVKRLRILIADAKRRDGITQCVADARQLQLSGNVRAALDRLGDGLSHYPGDTRLLQFQASLHNSLDPSKQQKQEAAVEPLVVRSQPNKGLRVEDAPHIDAAPSEGLTALFNRSACGGDSLVESRIAQSLVSAKPSEDNSEPPSIRDAKSSKSSDSPGFAVQIAGSAKTVKTAVRDPLRKALKKLRAEVLLQPRRTGVLLSGIALVVLLLAIGMSVTHRAPGNRQVETSSPAAFEANIPITVSPADATLTVNGIVRSERSLSLDLKKTYDVSVSRVGYEGLKRDGLAPDRNGWQFILNPEPLHLQVLTGERSGKILLDGQEIWNLQQGDLTAYALPADGNHHTLTARNQTGDLFRLDFQALPGMSPQVAPLATENLIVTTTLGDQASILSGSSPSYFNLPGQKAIEIARTGTALNLTGADPEQTMLVVSNGKHHHSIAVLHGNAPTLFVSLNANPN
;
A
#
# COMPACT_ATOMS: atom_id res chain seq x y z
N HIS A 1 27.36 -58.48 -95.70
CA HIS A 1 26.61 -59.73 -95.99
C HIS A 1 27.42 -60.78 -96.76
N ARG A 2 27.78 -60.60 -98.04
CA ARG A 2 28.44 -61.69 -98.84
C ARG A 2 29.70 -62.30 -98.20
N HIS A 3 30.47 -61.52 -97.44
CA HIS A 3 31.64 -61.99 -96.67
C HIS A 3 31.28 -62.47 -95.25
N GLY A 4 30.05 -62.95 -95.01
CA GLY A 4 29.53 -63.32 -93.69
C GLY A 4 29.16 -62.15 -92.76
N LEU A 5 29.82 -60.99 -92.90
CA LEU A 5 29.69 -59.87 -91.97
C LEU A 5 28.32 -59.16 -92.01
N ILE A 6 27.81 -58.77 -90.84
CA ILE A 6 26.55 -58.03 -90.59
C ILE A 6 26.91 -56.80 -89.75
N HIS A 7 26.38 -55.61 -90.08
CA HIS A 7 26.79 -54.33 -89.49
C HIS A 7 26.20 -54.09 -88.09
N ARG A 8 24.94 -54.49 -87.87
CA ARG A 8 24.20 -54.48 -86.59
C ARG A 8 23.81 -53.09 -86.05
N ASP A 9 24.49 -52.01 -86.45
CA ASP A 9 24.23 -50.62 -86.03
C ASP A 9 24.33 -49.65 -87.21
N LEU A 10 23.40 -49.80 -88.16
CA LEU A 10 23.21 -48.87 -89.28
C LEU A 10 22.26 -47.73 -88.87
N LYS A 11 22.76 -46.50 -88.93
CA LYS A 11 22.08 -45.27 -88.53
C LYS A 11 22.71 -44.07 -89.26
N PRO A 12 22.08 -42.88 -89.29
CA PRO A 12 22.56 -41.75 -90.10
C PRO A 12 23.99 -41.30 -89.75
N SER A 13 24.42 -41.37 -88.48
CA SER A 13 25.80 -41.04 -88.09
C SER A 13 26.86 -41.98 -88.66
N ASN A 14 26.46 -43.17 -89.11
CA ASN A 14 27.35 -44.22 -89.60
C ASN A 14 27.35 -44.29 -91.15
N ILE A 15 26.78 -43.28 -91.81
CA ILE A 15 26.71 -43.14 -93.27
C ILE A 15 27.19 -41.74 -93.63
N PHE A 16 28.38 -41.64 -94.23
CA PHE A 16 28.92 -40.38 -94.71
C PHE A 16 28.49 -40.15 -96.16
N VAL A 17 27.94 -38.97 -96.46
CA VAL A 17 27.73 -38.49 -97.83
C VAL A 17 28.96 -37.67 -98.22
N MET A 18 29.56 -38.02 -99.34
CA MET A 18 30.76 -37.38 -99.88
C MET A 18 30.39 -36.20 -100.81
N GLU A 19 31.37 -35.39 -101.20
CA GLU A 19 31.20 -34.27 -102.15
C GLU A 19 30.76 -34.70 -103.56
N ASP A 20 30.87 -35.99 -103.90
CA ASP A 20 30.40 -36.61 -105.15
C ASP A 20 29.03 -37.31 -105.01
N ASP A 21 28.26 -36.96 -103.96
CA ASP A 21 27.01 -37.61 -103.52
C ASP A 21 27.14 -39.12 -103.19
N THR A 22 28.35 -39.71 -103.18
CA THR A 22 28.51 -41.12 -102.83
C THR A 22 28.33 -41.36 -101.33
N ALA A 23 27.50 -42.33 -100.97
CA ALA A 23 27.32 -42.76 -99.59
C ALA A 23 28.38 -43.82 -99.19
N LYS A 24 29.13 -43.56 -98.12
CA LYS A 24 30.09 -44.50 -97.52
C LYS A 24 29.64 -44.92 -96.12
N ILE A 25 29.46 -46.21 -95.91
CA ILE A 25 29.14 -46.79 -94.59
C ILE A 25 30.43 -46.89 -93.76
N ILE A 26 30.38 -46.45 -92.51
CA ILE A 26 31.49 -46.48 -91.56
C ILE A 26 31.11 -47.22 -90.27
N ASP A 27 32.07 -47.37 -89.35
CA ASP A 27 31.94 -48.02 -88.04
C ASP A 27 31.37 -49.46 -88.08
N PHE A 28 32.18 -50.38 -88.57
CA PHE A 28 31.93 -51.83 -88.46
C PHE A 28 32.33 -52.40 -87.08
N GLY A 29 32.40 -51.58 -86.02
CA GLY A 29 32.95 -51.97 -84.71
C GLY A 29 32.22 -53.12 -84.01
N LEU A 30 30.92 -53.33 -84.30
CA LEU A 30 30.10 -54.37 -83.66
C LEU A 30 30.10 -55.72 -84.40
N VAL A 31 30.78 -55.83 -85.55
CA VAL A 31 30.78 -57.04 -86.39
C VAL A 31 31.37 -58.28 -85.68
N HIS A 32 32.37 -58.09 -84.82
CA HIS A 32 33.17 -59.20 -84.25
C HIS A 32 32.87 -59.51 -82.77
N SER A 33 31.91 -58.83 -82.14
CA SER A 33 31.59 -59.06 -80.72
C SER A 33 30.50 -60.13 -80.56
N PRO A 34 30.73 -61.23 -79.82
CA PRO A 34 29.70 -62.22 -79.52
C PRO A 34 28.77 -61.79 -78.37
N ASP A 35 29.29 -61.09 -77.34
CA ASP A 35 28.57 -60.83 -76.08
C ASP A 35 27.71 -59.55 -76.07
N ALA A 36 27.23 -59.09 -77.24
CA ALA A 36 26.56 -57.79 -77.40
C ALA A 36 25.09 -57.73 -76.88
N HIS A 37 24.70 -58.60 -75.94
CA HIS A 37 23.31 -58.75 -75.49
C HIS A 37 22.83 -57.71 -74.47
N SER A 38 23.68 -56.78 -74.00
CA SER A 38 23.30 -55.80 -72.96
C SER A 38 22.46 -54.63 -73.51
N ILE A 39 21.13 -54.74 -73.42
CA ILE A 39 20.17 -53.66 -73.74
C ILE A 39 20.35 -52.41 -72.83
N THR A 40 21.17 -52.48 -71.79
CA THR A 40 21.42 -51.36 -70.85
C THR A 40 22.46 -50.33 -71.31
N GLY A 41 23.23 -50.59 -72.38
CA GLY A 41 24.39 -49.75 -72.76
C GLY A 41 24.14 -48.65 -73.81
N TYR A 42 23.28 -48.88 -74.80
CA TYR A 42 23.31 -48.12 -76.06
C TYR A 42 22.42 -46.86 -76.05
N LYS A 43 22.85 -45.78 -75.39
CA LYS A 43 22.17 -44.46 -75.47
C LYS A 43 22.07 -43.96 -76.93
N GLY A 44 20.89 -44.12 -77.54
CA GLY A 44 20.50 -43.49 -78.81
C GLY A 44 20.29 -44.45 -79.99
N THR A 45 20.95 -45.61 -80.03
CA THR A 45 20.88 -46.53 -81.19
C THR A 45 19.49 -47.16 -81.39
N TRP A 46 18.70 -47.35 -80.32
CA TRP A 46 17.41 -48.07 -80.33
C TRP A 46 16.50 -47.75 -81.52
N GLN A 47 16.44 -46.47 -81.92
CA GLN A 47 15.50 -45.95 -82.93
C GLN A 47 15.66 -46.57 -84.33
N TYR A 48 16.78 -47.26 -84.61
CA TYR A 48 17.08 -47.93 -85.88
C TYR A 48 17.16 -49.46 -85.76
N MET A 49 17.06 -50.01 -84.55
CA MET A 49 17.16 -51.45 -84.32
C MET A 49 15.93 -52.19 -84.86
N ALA A 50 16.17 -53.36 -85.45
CA ALA A 50 15.09 -54.26 -85.87
C ALA A 50 14.39 -54.91 -84.66
N PRO A 51 13.10 -55.29 -84.76
CA PRO A 51 12.33 -55.87 -83.66
C PRO A 51 13.03 -57.04 -82.97
N GLU A 52 13.62 -57.95 -83.74
CA GLU A 52 14.36 -59.10 -83.24
C GLU A 52 15.58 -58.71 -82.38
N GLN A 53 16.26 -57.60 -82.70
CA GLN A 53 17.35 -57.05 -81.87
C GLN A 53 16.80 -56.50 -80.55
N THR A 54 15.63 -55.86 -80.55
CA THR A 54 14.97 -55.41 -79.31
C THR A 54 14.46 -56.57 -78.44
N GLU A 55 14.30 -57.76 -79.03
CA GLU A 55 13.93 -59.01 -78.35
C GLU A 55 15.16 -59.81 -77.88
N GLY A 56 16.38 -59.32 -78.16
CA GLY A 56 17.64 -59.98 -77.78
C GLY A 56 18.06 -61.15 -78.68
N LYS A 57 17.36 -61.38 -79.81
CA LYS A 57 17.72 -62.39 -80.82
C LYS A 57 18.95 -61.94 -81.60
N GLU A 58 19.66 -62.89 -82.22
CA GLU A 58 20.83 -62.58 -83.04
C GLU A 58 20.44 -61.72 -84.26
N PRO A 59 21.17 -60.62 -84.56
CA PRO A 59 20.93 -59.83 -85.76
C PRO A 59 21.32 -60.59 -87.03
N THR A 60 20.46 -60.55 -88.05
CA THR A 60 20.66 -61.21 -89.34
C THR A 60 20.92 -60.16 -90.45
N PRO A 61 21.25 -60.54 -91.70
CA PRO A 61 21.33 -59.58 -92.82
C PRO A 61 20.03 -58.78 -93.02
N GLU A 62 18.88 -59.35 -92.65
CA GLU A 62 17.56 -58.72 -92.69
C GLU A 62 17.38 -57.67 -91.59
N SER A 63 18.17 -57.70 -90.51
CA SER A 63 18.22 -56.64 -89.49
C SER A 63 18.92 -55.38 -90.03
N ASP A 64 20.03 -55.54 -90.77
CA ASP A 64 20.68 -54.42 -91.47
C ASP A 64 19.73 -53.81 -92.53
N ILE A 65 18.98 -54.64 -93.26
CA ILE A 65 17.99 -54.18 -94.27
C ILE A 65 16.88 -53.36 -93.59
N TYR A 66 16.39 -53.79 -92.43
CA TYR A 66 15.42 -53.03 -91.63
C TYR A 66 15.97 -51.66 -91.24
N ALA A 67 17.20 -51.61 -90.70
CA ALA A 67 17.83 -50.37 -90.27
C ALA A 67 18.02 -49.37 -91.44
N VAL A 68 18.44 -49.84 -92.63
CA VAL A 68 18.48 -49.01 -93.84
C VAL A 68 17.06 -48.57 -94.26
N GLY A 69 16.05 -49.42 -94.10
CA GLY A 69 14.64 -49.05 -94.29
C GLY A 69 14.22 -47.87 -93.39
N VAL A 70 14.54 -47.93 -92.10
CA VAL A 70 14.26 -46.85 -91.13
C VAL A 70 15.00 -45.55 -91.48
N VAL A 71 16.28 -45.63 -91.86
CA VAL A 71 17.06 -44.46 -92.30
C VAL A 71 16.45 -43.85 -93.57
N THR A 72 16.00 -44.67 -94.52
CA THR A 72 15.36 -44.20 -95.77
C THR A 72 13.99 -43.58 -95.48
N TYR A 73 13.22 -44.14 -94.55
CA TYR A 73 11.96 -43.55 -94.07
C TYR A 73 12.19 -42.18 -93.43
N GLU A 74 13.18 -42.06 -92.54
CA GLU A 74 13.53 -40.79 -91.91
C GLU A 74 13.96 -39.74 -92.95
N GLY A 75 14.81 -40.11 -93.90
CA GLY A 75 15.28 -39.23 -94.97
C GLY A 75 14.15 -38.73 -95.90
N LEU A 76 13.16 -39.57 -96.22
CA LEU A 76 12.04 -39.20 -97.11
C LEU A 76 10.88 -38.48 -96.40
N THR A 77 10.76 -38.59 -95.07
CA THR A 77 9.66 -37.98 -94.30
C THR A 77 10.07 -36.85 -93.36
N GLY A 78 11.37 -36.72 -93.06
CA GLY A 78 11.88 -35.88 -91.97
C GLY A 78 11.45 -36.37 -90.57
N ARG A 79 10.98 -37.61 -90.42
CA ARG A 79 10.40 -38.14 -89.18
C ARG A 79 10.94 -39.53 -88.85
N LYS A 80 11.35 -39.71 -87.59
CA LYS A 80 11.72 -41.04 -87.06
C LYS A 80 10.45 -41.86 -86.81
N PRO A 81 10.24 -43.01 -87.48
CA PRO A 81 8.95 -43.73 -87.46
C PRO A 81 8.53 -44.21 -86.06
N PHE A 82 9.48 -44.64 -85.23
CA PHE A 82 9.20 -45.28 -83.94
C PHE A 82 9.51 -44.42 -82.71
N ALA A 83 10.00 -43.19 -82.88
CA ALA A 83 10.39 -42.36 -81.74
C ALA A 83 9.20 -42.04 -80.81
N ARG A 84 9.40 -42.20 -79.49
CA ARG A 84 8.44 -41.86 -78.43
C ARG A 84 9.15 -41.17 -77.25
N LYS A 85 8.38 -40.73 -76.25
CA LYS A 85 8.90 -39.98 -75.08
C LYS A 85 9.84 -40.79 -74.17
N THR A 86 9.76 -42.12 -74.17
CA THR A 86 10.63 -43.00 -73.38
C THR A 86 11.25 -44.10 -74.25
N VAL A 87 12.27 -44.79 -73.73
CA VAL A 87 12.95 -45.88 -74.44
C VAL A 87 12.02 -47.09 -74.57
N GLU A 88 11.26 -47.40 -73.52
CA GLU A 88 10.30 -48.50 -73.44
C GLU A 88 9.18 -48.31 -74.47
N ALA A 89 8.61 -47.10 -74.53
CA ALA A 89 7.60 -46.76 -75.53
C ALA A 89 8.17 -46.74 -76.97
N THR A 90 9.47 -46.49 -77.13
CA THR A 90 10.15 -46.55 -78.44
C THR A 90 10.38 -48.02 -78.86
N ILE A 91 10.80 -48.90 -77.94
CA ILE A 91 10.92 -50.34 -78.18
C ILE A 91 9.56 -50.96 -78.48
N GLU A 92 8.52 -50.59 -77.74
CA GLU A 92 7.14 -51.02 -77.98
C GLU A 92 6.64 -50.54 -79.34
N ALA A 93 7.01 -49.33 -79.78
CA ALA A 93 6.71 -48.86 -81.12
C ALA A 93 7.49 -49.63 -82.21
N ILE A 94 8.77 -49.96 -81.98
CA ILE A 94 9.57 -50.77 -82.90
C ILE A 94 8.95 -52.15 -83.11
N ARG A 95 8.41 -52.77 -82.06
CA ARG A 95 7.71 -54.06 -82.14
C ARG A 95 6.32 -53.92 -82.77
N ASN A 96 5.44 -53.11 -82.18
CA ASN A 96 3.99 -53.20 -82.39
C ASN A 96 3.38 -52.01 -83.14
N TYR A 97 4.00 -50.82 -83.16
CA TYR A 97 3.48 -49.68 -83.94
C TYR A 97 3.91 -49.74 -85.40
N ILE A 98 3.01 -49.43 -86.32
CA ILE A 98 3.29 -49.40 -87.76
C ILE A 98 3.20 -47.93 -88.21
N PRO A 99 4.23 -47.38 -88.87
CA PRO A 99 4.25 -45.97 -89.20
C PRO A 99 3.39 -45.69 -90.45
N PRO A 100 2.94 -44.45 -90.70
CA PRO A 100 2.14 -44.14 -91.89
C PRO A 100 2.93 -44.38 -93.19
N SER A 101 2.22 -44.49 -94.31
CA SER A 101 2.84 -44.59 -95.63
C SER A 101 3.68 -43.34 -95.91
N ILE A 102 4.88 -43.50 -96.50
CA ILE A 102 5.75 -42.38 -96.84
C ILE A 102 5.03 -41.42 -97.82
N SER A 103 4.19 -41.94 -98.71
CA SER A 103 3.38 -41.16 -99.64
C SER A 103 2.21 -40.39 -98.98
N GLU A 104 1.81 -40.74 -97.75
CA GLU A 104 0.80 -39.99 -96.97
C GLU A 104 1.45 -38.79 -96.26
N ILE A 105 2.68 -38.96 -95.76
CA ILE A 105 3.44 -37.88 -95.09
C ILE A 105 4.09 -36.95 -96.13
N ASN A 106 4.57 -37.50 -97.24
CA ASN A 106 5.23 -36.77 -98.33
C ASN A 106 4.66 -37.22 -99.69
N PRO A 107 3.59 -36.57 -100.19
CA PRO A 107 2.94 -36.90 -101.46
C PRO A 107 3.82 -36.80 -102.72
N LYS A 108 5.07 -36.33 -102.61
CA LYS A 108 6.06 -36.38 -103.72
C LYS A 108 6.71 -37.76 -103.87
N VAL A 109 6.56 -38.65 -102.90
CA VAL A 109 7.09 -40.02 -102.93
C VAL A 109 6.05 -40.96 -103.53
N SER A 110 6.44 -41.79 -104.51
CA SER A 110 5.52 -42.75 -105.14
C SER A 110 5.07 -43.82 -104.13
N GLN A 111 3.82 -44.27 -104.27
CA GLN A 111 3.28 -45.37 -103.45
C GLN A 111 4.14 -46.64 -103.56
N LEU A 112 4.75 -46.88 -104.72
CA LEU A 112 5.63 -48.02 -104.96
C LEU A 112 6.93 -47.92 -104.16
N LEU A 113 7.54 -46.72 -104.09
CA LEU A 113 8.72 -46.47 -103.26
C LEU A 113 8.38 -46.59 -101.75
N SER A 114 7.20 -46.12 -101.34
CA SER A 114 6.68 -46.34 -99.98
C SER A 114 6.54 -47.84 -99.65
N LYS A 115 5.86 -48.62 -100.52
CA LYS A 115 5.69 -50.08 -100.37
C LYS A 115 7.02 -50.82 -100.27
N VAL A 116 8.04 -50.40 -101.02
CA VAL A 116 9.39 -50.99 -100.96
C VAL A 116 10.06 -50.76 -99.61
N ILE A 117 10.03 -49.53 -99.08
CA ILE A 117 10.69 -49.17 -97.83
C ILE A 117 9.95 -49.78 -96.62
N HIS A 118 8.61 -49.75 -96.63
CA HIS A 118 7.79 -50.44 -95.63
C HIS A 118 8.01 -51.95 -95.60
N LYS A 119 8.25 -52.58 -96.76
CA LYS A 119 8.62 -54.00 -96.79
C LYS A 119 10.00 -54.29 -96.18
N ALA A 120 10.96 -53.38 -96.31
CA ALA A 120 12.23 -53.49 -95.56
C ALA A 120 12.00 -53.33 -94.05
N MET A 121 11.02 -52.51 -93.64
CA MET A 121 10.63 -52.28 -92.24
C MET A 121 9.59 -53.28 -91.69
N ALA A 122 9.29 -54.38 -92.40
CA ALA A 122 8.34 -55.40 -91.95
C ALA A 122 8.76 -55.99 -90.59
N LYS A 123 7.79 -56.28 -89.71
CA LYS A 123 8.09 -56.65 -88.31
C LYS A 123 8.86 -57.96 -88.22
N GLN A 124 8.34 -59.02 -88.84
CA GLN A 124 9.05 -60.29 -88.96
C GLN A 124 10.11 -60.23 -90.06
N SER A 125 11.33 -60.66 -89.77
CA SER A 125 12.46 -60.68 -90.74
C SER A 125 12.13 -61.46 -92.02
N ALA A 126 11.40 -62.58 -91.90
CA ALA A 126 10.96 -63.41 -93.03
C ALA A 126 10.05 -62.69 -94.05
N HIS A 127 9.47 -61.53 -93.72
CA HIS A 127 8.65 -60.74 -94.64
C HIS A 127 9.42 -59.62 -95.37
N ARG A 128 10.69 -59.40 -95.01
CA ARG A 128 11.60 -58.42 -95.62
C ARG A 128 12.23 -58.96 -96.92
N TYR A 129 13.25 -58.28 -97.43
CA TYR A 129 14.06 -58.73 -98.56
C TYR A 129 15.11 -59.76 -98.11
N GLY A 130 15.31 -60.83 -98.88
CA GLY A 130 16.25 -61.91 -98.54
C GLY A 130 17.71 -61.57 -98.85
N SER A 131 17.98 -60.37 -99.36
CA SER A 131 19.33 -59.80 -99.42
C SER A 131 19.28 -58.29 -99.67
N ALA A 132 20.34 -57.58 -99.26
CA ALA A 132 20.50 -56.16 -99.58
C ALA A 132 20.60 -55.89 -101.10
N LYS A 133 21.02 -56.88 -101.91
CA LYS A 133 21.00 -56.81 -103.37
C LYS A 133 19.55 -56.77 -103.89
N GLU A 134 18.71 -57.69 -103.43
CA GLU A 134 17.30 -57.73 -103.79
C GLU A 134 16.59 -56.43 -103.40
N PHE A 135 16.84 -55.93 -102.19
CA PHE A 135 16.30 -54.66 -101.73
C PHE A 135 16.74 -53.49 -102.63
N ALA A 136 18.04 -53.36 -102.92
CA ALA A 136 18.56 -52.27 -103.76
C ALA A 136 18.02 -52.32 -105.21
N GLU A 137 17.96 -53.50 -105.82
CA GLU A 137 17.39 -53.68 -107.17
C GLU A 137 15.89 -53.34 -107.20
N THR A 138 15.15 -53.73 -106.15
CA THR A 138 13.73 -53.40 -106.00
C THR A 138 13.50 -51.91 -105.76
N LEU A 139 14.35 -51.26 -104.95
CA LEU A 139 14.33 -49.82 -104.68
C LEU A 139 14.62 -49.02 -105.95
N GLN A 140 15.62 -49.43 -106.74
CA GLN A 140 15.94 -48.79 -108.02
C GLN A 140 14.82 -48.93 -109.06
N LYS A 141 14.06 -50.03 -109.07
CA LYS A 141 12.83 -50.14 -109.88
C LYS A 141 11.75 -49.18 -109.40
N ALA A 142 11.53 -49.09 -108.08
CA ALA A 142 10.51 -48.21 -107.50
C ALA A 142 10.81 -46.71 -107.72
N CYS A 143 12.08 -46.29 -107.66
CA CYS A 143 12.49 -44.93 -108.00
C CYS A 143 12.28 -44.58 -109.48
N ARG A 144 12.32 -45.58 -110.37
CA ARG A 144 11.96 -45.45 -111.80
C ARG A 144 10.46 -45.66 -112.06
N ASN A 145 9.68 -45.96 -111.02
CA ASN A 145 8.27 -46.32 -111.08
C ASN A 145 7.97 -47.53 -112.01
N GLU A 146 8.93 -48.44 -112.14
CA GLU A 146 8.81 -49.68 -112.93
C GLU A 146 8.00 -50.75 -112.17
N PRO A 147 7.20 -51.61 -112.84
CA PRO A 147 6.46 -52.69 -112.18
C PRO A 147 7.33 -53.64 -111.35
N ILE A 148 6.83 -54.04 -110.18
CA ILE A 148 7.51 -54.95 -109.24
C ILE A 148 6.59 -56.12 -108.91
N GLU A 149 6.91 -57.28 -109.49
CA GLU A 149 6.18 -58.57 -109.35
C GLU A 149 5.94 -58.98 -107.88
N ARG A 150 6.84 -58.60 -106.96
CA ARG A 150 6.72 -58.95 -105.53
C ARG A 150 5.54 -58.27 -104.79
N PHE A 151 4.85 -57.31 -105.42
CA PHE A 151 3.70 -56.58 -104.85
C PHE A 151 2.36 -56.89 -105.56
N GLU A 152 2.16 -58.15 -106.01
CA GLU A 152 0.87 -58.64 -106.53
C GLU A 152 -0.31 -58.40 -105.55
N ALA A 153 -1.19 -57.45 -105.90
CA ALA A 153 -2.39 -57.13 -105.12
C ALA A 153 -3.31 -58.33 -104.90
N ALA A 154 -3.28 -59.33 -105.79
CA ALA A 154 -4.09 -60.55 -105.74
C ALA A 154 -3.94 -61.36 -104.43
N LYS A 155 -2.82 -61.22 -103.71
CA LYS A 155 -2.58 -61.91 -102.42
C LYS A 155 -3.09 -61.13 -101.20
N ILE A 156 -3.26 -59.81 -101.34
CA ILE A 156 -3.58 -58.89 -100.23
C ILE A 156 -5.07 -58.50 -100.25
N LEU A 157 -5.62 -58.20 -101.44
CA LEU A 157 -7.03 -57.81 -101.62
C LEU A 157 -8.04 -58.79 -100.96
N PRO A 158 -7.88 -60.13 -101.02
CA PRO A 158 -8.80 -61.04 -100.33
C PRO A 158 -8.82 -60.90 -98.80
N ARG A 159 -7.72 -60.43 -98.18
CA ARG A 159 -7.63 -60.18 -96.73
C ARG A 159 -8.21 -58.80 -96.37
N ILE A 160 -7.95 -57.77 -97.18
CA ILE A 160 -8.64 -56.46 -97.05
C ILE A 160 -10.16 -56.65 -97.17
N GLU A 161 -10.64 -57.43 -98.14
CA GLU A 161 -12.06 -57.75 -98.27
C GLU A 161 -12.62 -58.58 -97.10
N ARG A 162 -11.79 -59.41 -96.44
CA ARG A 162 -12.18 -60.11 -95.20
C ARG A 162 -12.34 -59.13 -94.05
N ALA A 163 -11.42 -58.18 -93.88
CA ALA A 163 -11.52 -57.11 -92.89
C ALA A 163 -12.75 -56.21 -93.16
N ARG A 164 -12.98 -55.82 -94.42
CA ARG A 164 -14.15 -55.02 -94.80
C ARG A 164 -15.46 -55.75 -94.47
N LYS A 165 -15.53 -57.05 -94.72
CA LYS A 165 -16.71 -57.89 -94.38
C LYS A 165 -16.88 -58.15 -92.88
N ALA A 166 -15.82 -58.11 -92.08
CA ALA A 166 -15.91 -58.11 -90.62
C ALA A 166 -16.47 -56.76 -90.12
N PHE A 167 -15.93 -55.65 -90.64
CA PHE A 167 -16.40 -54.30 -90.32
C PHE A 167 -17.88 -54.08 -90.67
N THR A 168 -18.36 -54.52 -91.84
CA THR A 168 -19.79 -54.45 -92.20
C THR A 168 -20.71 -55.35 -91.36
N ARG A 169 -20.15 -56.15 -90.45
CA ARG A 169 -20.88 -56.95 -89.43
C ARG A 169 -20.75 -56.39 -88.02
N ASP A 170 -20.26 -55.15 -87.87
CA ASP A 170 -19.94 -54.48 -86.59
C ASP A 170 -18.81 -55.17 -85.78
N ASP A 171 -18.12 -56.16 -86.37
CA ASP A 171 -16.94 -56.80 -85.79
C ASP A 171 -15.68 -55.96 -86.08
N CYS A 172 -15.65 -54.78 -85.47
CA CYS A 172 -14.55 -53.84 -85.52
C CYS A 172 -13.24 -54.43 -84.96
N ALA A 173 -13.32 -55.36 -84.00
CA ALA A 173 -12.17 -55.98 -83.38
C ALA A 173 -11.46 -56.93 -84.36
N PHE A 174 -12.18 -57.88 -84.95
CA PHE A 174 -11.62 -58.81 -85.92
C PHE A 174 -11.19 -58.11 -87.23
N ALA A 175 -11.90 -57.06 -87.64
CA ALA A 175 -11.46 -56.22 -88.76
C ALA A 175 -10.12 -55.53 -88.47
N SER A 176 -9.97 -54.95 -87.28
CA SER A 176 -8.74 -54.30 -86.80
C SER A 176 -7.57 -55.29 -86.69
N GLU A 177 -7.82 -56.52 -86.23
CA GLU A 177 -6.83 -57.60 -86.16
C GLU A 177 -6.28 -57.96 -87.55
N ILE A 178 -7.17 -58.24 -88.52
CA ILE A 178 -6.78 -58.60 -89.90
C ILE A 178 -5.94 -57.50 -90.57
N LEU A 179 -6.29 -56.22 -90.39
CA LEU A 179 -5.48 -55.13 -90.95
C LEU A 179 -4.09 -55.08 -90.32
N THR A 180 -4.01 -55.27 -88.99
CA THR A 180 -2.73 -55.27 -88.26
C THR A 180 -1.79 -56.37 -88.73
N GLU A 181 -2.29 -57.56 -89.08
CA GLU A 181 -1.47 -58.62 -89.71
C GLU A 181 -0.87 -58.16 -91.05
N ILE A 182 -1.72 -57.65 -91.95
CA ILE A 182 -1.35 -57.27 -93.33
C ILE A 182 -0.28 -56.16 -93.28
N GLU A 183 -0.46 -55.19 -92.40
CA GLU A 183 0.46 -54.08 -92.17
C GLU A 183 1.79 -54.58 -91.55
N ALA A 184 1.76 -55.53 -90.60
CA ALA A 184 2.97 -56.05 -89.94
C ALA A 184 3.89 -56.86 -90.87
N GLU A 185 3.32 -57.45 -91.93
CA GLU A 185 4.04 -58.06 -93.06
C GLU A 185 4.73 -57.03 -93.99
N GLY A 186 4.57 -55.73 -93.70
CA GLY A 186 5.13 -54.62 -94.47
C GLY A 186 4.28 -54.21 -95.69
N ASN A 187 3.00 -54.59 -95.73
CA ASN A 187 2.09 -54.21 -96.82
C ASN A 187 1.27 -52.97 -96.41
N VAL A 188 1.72 -51.78 -96.79
CA VAL A 188 0.91 -50.55 -96.72
C VAL A 188 0.12 -50.36 -98.02
N ASP A 189 -1.17 -50.05 -97.91
CA ASP A 189 -2.04 -49.72 -99.03
C ASP A 189 -3.12 -48.71 -98.61
N PRO A 190 -3.48 -47.70 -99.45
CA PRO A 190 -4.46 -46.68 -99.07
C PRO A 190 -5.84 -47.24 -98.64
N GLU A 191 -6.25 -48.40 -99.15
CA GLU A 191 -7.50 -49.03 -98.70
C GLU A 191 -7.43 -49.50 -97.23
N ILE A 192 -6.25 -49.88 -96.75
CA ILE A 192 -6.01 -50.27 -95.36
C ILE A 192 -6.12 -49.03 -94.47
N THR A 193 -5.41 -47.95 -94.80
CA THR A 193 -5.47 -46.68 -94.06
C THR A 193 -6.91 -46.15 -93.96
N LEU A 194 -7.66 -46.19 -95.07
CA LEU A 194 -9.05 -45.75 -95.10
C LEU A 194 -9.97 -46.62 -94.24
N LEU A 195 -9.86 -47.95 -94.34
CA LEU A 195 -10.69 -48.87 -93.56
C LEU A 195 -10.33 -48.83 -92.06
N ARG A 196 -9.06 -48.61 -91.71
CA ARG A 196 -8.59 -48.40 -90.33
C ARG A 196 -9.22 -47.16 -89.71
N ALA A 197 -9.22 -46.03 -90.41
CA ALA A 197 -9.89 -44.81 -89.96
C ALA A 197 -11.42 -45.00 -89.80
N GLN A 198 -12.07 -45.76 -90.68
CA GLN A 198 -13.50 -46.09 -90.56
C GLN A 198 -13.80 -46.97 -89.33
N ILE A 199 -12.94 -47.94 -89.03
CA ILE A 199 -13.05 -48.79 -87.83
C ILE A 199 -12.85 -47.96 -86.56
N GLU A 200 -11.82 -47.10 -86.51
CA GLU A 200 -11.51 -46.27 -85.35
C GLU A 200 -12.63 -45.26 -85.03
N GLU A 201 -13.18 -44.58 -86.05
CA GLU A 201 -14.33 -43.68 -85.85
C GLU A 201 -15.59 -44.44 -85.43
N ALA A 202 -15.85 -45.63 -86.00
CA ALA A 202 -16.99 -46.45 -85.57
C ALA A 202 -16.89 -46.89 -84.10
N VAL A 203 -15.68 -47.28 -83.65
CA VAL A 203 -15.41 -47.62 -82.25
C VAL A 203 -15.55 -46.40 -81.33
N LYS A 204 -15.03 -45.22 -81.74
CA LYS A 204 -15.24 -43.95 -81.04
C LYS A 204 -16.73 -43.63 -80.87
N GLN A 205 -17.51 -43.65 -81.95
CA GLN A 205 -18.95 -43.34 -81.90
C GLN A 205 -19.75 -44.36 -81.07
N LYS A 206 -19.36 -45.65 -81.12
CA LYS A 206 -19.93 -46.70 -80.26
C LYS A 206 -19.64 -46.45 -78.77
N ARG A 207 -18.44 -45.98 -78.43
CA ARG A 207 -18.07 -45.60 -77.05
C ARG A 207 -18.78 -44.32 -76.58
N ILE A 208 -18.92 -43.32 -77.44
CA ILE A 208 -19.61 -42.06 -77.11
C ILE A 208 -21.08 -42.32 -76.75
N ARG A 209 -21.80 -43.16 -77.52
CA ARG A 209 -23.19 -43.55 -77.19
C ARG A 209 -23.31 -44.23 -75.82
N GLN A 210 -22.44 -45.19 -75.51
CA GLN A 210 -22.42 -45.85 -74.20
C GLN A 210 -22.16 -44.87 -73.03
N LEU A 211 -21.37 -43.81 -73.26
CA LEU A 211 -21.12 -42.79 -72.26
C LEU A 211 -22.30 -41.83 -72.10
N PHE A 212 -23.06 -41.53 -73.16
CA PHE A 212 -24.31 -40.78 -73.07
C PHE A 212 -25.39 -41.55 -72.32
N GLU A 213 -25.59 -42.83 -72.64
CA GLU A 213 -26.49 -43.72 -71.90
C GLU A 213 -26.12 -43.73 -70.39
N ALA A 214 -24.84 -43.92 -70.08
CA ALA A 214 -24.35 -43.87 -68.70
C ALA A 214 -24.53 -42.50 -68.02
N ALA A 215 -24.39 -41.38 -68.75
CA ALA A 215 -24.63 -40.03 -68.21
C ALA A 215 -26.12 -39.79 -67.92
N GLN A 216 -27.01 -40.28 -68.80
CA GLN A 216 -28.47 -40.19 -68.61
C GLN A 216 -28.93 -41.01 -67.40
N THR A 217 -28.50 -42.28 -67.27
CA THR A 217 -28.84 -43.09 -66.09
C THR A 217 -28.34 -42.50 -64.77
N ARG A 218 -27.20 -41.79 -64.77
CA ARG A 218 -26.71 -41.07 -63.59
C ARG A 218 -27.55 -39.83 -63.26
N LEU A 219 -28.09 -39.14 -64.27
CA LEU A 219 -29.05 -38.06 -64.06
C LEU A 219 -30.39 -38.57 -63.50
N GLU A 220 -30.89 -39.71 -63.98
CA GLU A 220 -32.09 -40.37 -63.44
C GLU A 220 -31.93 -40.81 -61.98
N GLN A 221 -30.68 -40.97 -61.52
CA GLN A 221 -30.29 -41.29 -60.13
C GLN A 221 -29.95 -40.04 -59.30
N ASP A 222 -30.13 -38.83 -59.86
CA ASP A 222 -29.77 -37.52 -59.29
C ASP A 222 -28.26 -37.33 -59.01
N GLU A 223 -27.40 -38.19 -59.58
CA GLU A 223 -25.96 -38.18 -59.39
C GLU A 223 -25.25 -37.22 -60.38
N ILE A 224 -25.66 -35.95 -60.38
CA ILE A 224 -25.17 -34.90 -61.31
C ILE A 224 -23.63 -34.86 -61.44
N PRO A 225 -22.80 -34.99 -60.37
CA PRO A 225 -21.34 -35.01 -60.51
C PRO A 225 -20.82 -36.18 -61.36
N LEU A 226 -21.42 -37.36 -61.23
CA LEU A 226 -21.03 -38.55 -61.99
C LEU A 226 -21.52 -38.48 -63.44
N ALA A 227 -22.67 -37.86 -63.70
CA ALA A 227 -23.10 -37.52 -65.05
C ALA A 227 -22.12 -36.53 -65.72
N LEU A 228 -21.69 -35.47 -65.02
CA LEU A 228 -20.70 -34.51 -65.50
C LEU A 228 -19.34 -35.15 -65.81
N ASP A 229 -18.89 -36.12 -65.02
CA ASP A 229 -17.66 -36.87 -65.31
C ASP A 229 -17.78 -37.75 -66.57
N LYS A 230 -18.95 -38.36 -66.84
CA LYS A 230 -19.20 -39.10 -68.10
C LYS A 230 -19.24 -38.17 -69.31
N LEU A 231 -19.82 -36.98 -69.17
CA LEU A 231 -19.75 -35.94 -70.21
C LEU A 231 -18.30 -35.46 -70.43
N ARG A 232 -17.46 -35.41 -69.39
CA ARG A 232 -16.02 -35.14 -69.55
C ARG A 232 -15.31 -36.26 -70.32
N GLU A 233 -15.61 -37.53 -70.06
CA GLU A 233 -15.08 -38.64 -70.86
C GLU A 233 -15.42 -38.50 -72.35
N ILE A 234 -16.68 -38.14 -72.69
CA ILE A 234 -17.08 -37.88 -74.09
C ILE A 234 -16.24 -36.75 -74.69
N LEU A 235 -16.09 -35.62 -73.99
CA LEU A 235 -15.32 -34.47 -74.46
C LEU A 235 -13.81 -34.74 -74.56
N THR A 236 -13.28 -35.82 -73.96
CA THR A 236 -11.90 -36.28 -74.22
C THR A 236 -11.76 -37.15 -75.48
N LEU A 237 -12.84 -37.75 -75.95
CA LEU A 237 -12.90 -38.49 -77.22
C LEU A 237 -13.29 -37.58 -78.40
N ASP A 238 -14.09 -36.55 -78.13
CA ASP A 238 -14.72 -35.67 -79.11
C ASP A 238 -14.95 -34.27 -78.51
N PRO A 239 -13.92 -33.37 -78.53
CA PRO A 239 -14.01 -32.07 -77.86
C PRO A 239 -15.11 -31.14 -78.40
N GLU A 240 -15.43 -31.25 -79.69
CA GLU A 240 -16.44 -30.45 -80.39
C GLU A 240 -17.86 -31.03 -80.28
N ASN A 241 -18.09 -32.01 -79.39
CA ASN A 241 -19.37 -32.70 -79.30
C ASN A 241 -20.47 -31.80 -78.72
N ALA A 242 -21.26 -31.19 -79.62
CA ALA A 242 -22.27 -30.19 -79.27
C ALA A 242 -23.32 -30.68 -78.27
N GLU A 243 -23.73 -31.95 -78.34
CA GLU A 243 -24.69 -32.52 -77.38
C GLU A 243 -24.08 -32.65 -75.98
N ALA A 244 -22.84 -33.15 -75.88
CA ALA A 244 -22.13 -33.23 -74.61
C ALA A 244 -21.87 -31.85 -74.00
N LEU A 245 -21.48 -30.86 -74.82
CA LEU A 245 -21.29 -29.47 -74.38
C LEU A 245 -22.59 -28.84 -73.85
N ALA A 246 -23.70 -28.99 -74.59
CA ALA A 246 -25.00 -28.46 -74.19
C ALA A 246 -25.53 -29.13 -72.90
N MET A 247 -25.40 -30.46 -72.81
CA MET A 247 -25.81 -31.21 -71.63
C MET A 247 -24.96 -30.86 -70.41
N ARG A 248 -23.64 -30.71 -70.58
CA ARG A 248 -22.72 -30.33 -69.49
C ARG A 248 -23.06 -28.96 -68.94
N LYS A 249 -23.27 -27.95 -69.81
CA LYS A 249 -23.68 -26.61 -69.41
C LYS A 249 -24.99 -26.63 -68.59
N ARG A 250 -26.01 -27.35 -69.05
CA ARG A 250 -27.31 -27.47 -68.35
C ARG A 250 -27.16 -28.09 -66.95
N PHE A 251 -26.30 -29.10 -66.82
CA PHE A 251 -26.04 -29.76 -65.53
C PHE A 251 -25.17 -28.91 -64.60
N GLU A 252 -24.21 -28.15 -65.14
CA GLU A 252 -23.44 -27.12 -64.41
C GLU A 252 -24.38 -26.02 -63.87
N GLU A 253 -25.33 -25.53 -64.68
CA GLU A 253 -26.36 -24.57 -64.25
C GLU A 253 -27.29 -25.13 -63.17
N GLN A 254 -27.77 -26.38 -63.30
CA GLN A 254 -28.62 -27.03 -62.30
C GLN A 254 -27.89 -27.21 -60.96
N ARG A 255 -26.67 -27.75 -61.00
CA ARG A 255 -25.80 -27.92 -59.82
C ARG A 255 -25.55 -26.59 -59.12
N ASN A 256 -25.17 -25.56 -59.86
CA ASN A 256 -24.88 -24.24 -59.29
C ASN A 256 -26.11 -23.65 -58.60
N LYS A 257 -27.29 -23.76 -59.22
CA LYS A 257 -28.56 -23.32 -58.62
C LYS A 257 -28.88 -24.04 -57.32
N GLU A 258 -28.63 -25.35 -57.25
CA GLU A 258 -28.87 -26.13 -56.04
C GLU A 258 -27.86 -25.78 -54.93
N GLN A 259 -26.56 -25.71 -55.26
CA GLN A 259 -25.53 -25.31 -54.29
C GLN A 259 -25.80 -23.90 -53.72
N ILE A 260 -26.21 -22.94 -54.56
CA ILE A 260 -26.65 -21.61 -54.11
C ILE A 260 -27.86 -21.73 -53.16
N SER A 261 -28.85 -22.58 -53.46
CA SER A 261 -30.01 -22.79 -52.59
C SER A 261 -29.61 -23.36 -51.21
N GLN A 262 -28.71 -24.34 -51.19
CA GLN A 262 -28.19 -24.95 -49.96
C GLN A 262 -27.40 -23.93 -49.12
N TRP A 263 -26.46 -23.19 -49.72
CA TRP A 263 -25.68 -22.15 -49.02
C TRP A 263 -26.56 -20.97 -48.55
N MET A 264 -27.52 -20.50 -49.35
CA MET A 264 -28.47 -19.45 -48.93
C MET A 264 -29.40 -19.90 -47.80
N LYS A 265 -29.69 -21.21 -47.70
CA LYS A 265 -30.42 -21.77 -46.54
C LYS A 265 -29.54 -21.78 -45.29
N LEU A 266 -28.29 -22.25 -45.43
CA LEU A 266 -27.33 -22.29 -44.32
C LEU A 266 -27.03 -20.88 -43.79
N ALA A 267 -26.77 -19.92 -44.69
CA ALA A 267 -26.55 -18.51 -44.34
C ALA A 267 -27.68 -17.93 -43.48
N ARG A 268 -28.96 -18.12 -43.89
CA ARG A 268 -30.11 -17.69 -43.08
C ARG A 268 -30.18 -18.36 -41.72
N GLN A 269 -29.88 -19.66 -41.64
CA GLN A 269 -29.82 -20.37 -40.36
C GLN A 269 -28.73 -19.80 -39.43
N HIS A 270 -27.56 -19.40 -39.95
CA HIS A 270 -26.53 -18.73 -39.13
C HIS A 270 -26.95 -17.31 -38.73
N VAL A 271 -27.68 -16.55 -39.58
CA VAL A 271 -28.27 -15.25 -39.21
C VAL A 271 -29.30 -15.40 -38.08
N GLU A 272 -30.18 -16.41 -38.14
CA GLU A 272 -31.13 -16.75 -37.07
C GLU A 272 -30.44 -17.13 -35.75
N LEU A 273 -29.22 -17.69 -35.82
CA LEU A 273 -28.38 -18.01 -34.67
C LEU A 273 -27.43 -16.85 -34.24
N HIS A 274 -27.52 -15.68 -34.90
CA HIS A 274 -26.62 -14.53 -34.75
C HIS A 274 -25.12 -14.82 -34.99
N ASP A 275 -24.81 -15.87 -35.74
CA ASP A 275 -23.47 -16.25 -36.17
C ASP A 275 -23.12 -15.55 -37.50
N PHE A 276 -22.82 -14.26 -37.39
CA PHE A 276 -22.55 -13.41 -38.54
C PHE A 276 -21.27 -13.79 -39.32
N GLN A 277 -20.34 -14.54 -38.71
CA GLN A 277 -19.12 -14.98 -39.39
C GLN A 277 -19.39 -16.16 -40.32
N GLU A 278 -19.99 -17.24 -39.83
CA GLU A 278 -20.37 -18.38 -40.67
C GLU A 278 -21.46 -18.01 -41.68
N ALA A 279 -22.37 -17.08 -41.34
CA ALA A 279 -23.31 -16.51 -42.30
C ALA A 279 -22.61 -15.80 -43.48
N ARG A 280 -21.61 -14.94 -43.20
CA ARG A 280 -20.78 -14.31 -44.26
C ARG A 280 -20.02 -15.35 -45.07
N GLN A 281 -19.46 -16.39 -44.44
CA GLN A 281 -18.71 -17.43 -45.15
C GLN A 281 -19.63 -18.28 -46.06
N ALA A 282 -20.84 -18.64 -45.62
CA ALA A 282 -21.82 -19.29 -46.48
C ALA A 282 -22.25 -18.40 -47.67
N LEU A 283 -22.43 -17.09 -47.46
CA LEU A 283 -22.74 -16.13 -48.52
C LEU A 283 -21.57 -15.89 -49.49
N LYS A 284 -20.33 -15.98 -49.01
CA LYS A 284 -19.13 -15.96 -49.85
C LYS A 284 -19.10 -17.16 -50.80
N GLU A 285 -19.50 -18.35 -50.36
CA GLU A 285 -19.61 -19.52 -51.27
C GLU A 285 -20.74 -19.39 -52.29
N VAL A 286 -21.81 -18.62 -52.00
CA VAL A 286 -22.80 -18.22 -53.02
C VAL A 286 -22.16 -17.30 -54.06
N LEU A 287 -21.45 -16.25 -53.62
CA LEU A 287 -20.81 -15.28 -54.51
C LEU A 287 -19.64 -15.88 -55.33
N ASN A 288 -18.95 -16.90 -54.81
CA ASN A 288 -17.96 -17.69 -55.54
C ASN A 288 -18.59 -18.44 -56.75
N ILE A 289 -19.85 -18.84 -56.64
CA ILE A 289 -20.60 -19.52 -57.72
C ILE A 289 -21.27 -18.49 -58.64
N ARG A 290 -21.83 -17.41 -58.07
CA ARG A 290 -22.52 -16.33 -58.78
C ARG A 290 -22.27 -14.98 -58.13
N TYR A 291 -21.33 -14.22 -58.69
CA TYR A 291 -20.88 -12.94 -58.13
C TYR A 291 -21.95 -11.84 -58.10
N ASP A 292 -23.02 -11.96 -58.89
CA ASP A 292 -24.13 -11.00 -59.02
C ASP A 292 -25.41 -11.44 -58.28
N ASP A 293 -25.31 -12.37 -57.31
CA ASP A 293 -26.46 -12.84 -56.55
C ASP A 293 -27.01 -11.75 -55.62
N SER A 294 -28.06 -11.06 -56.09
CA SER A 294 -28.71 -9.95 -55.38
C SER A 294 -29.29 -10.34 -54.02
N ALA A 295 -29.74 -11.59 -53.84
CA ALA A 295 -30.26 -12.05 -52.56
C ALA A 295 -29.12 -12.30 -51.55
N ALA A 296 -27.96 -12.76 -52.02
CA ALA A 296 -26.77 -12.87 -51.18
C ALA A 296 -26.23 -11.48 -50.77
N MET A 297 -26.17 -10.52 -51.70
CA MET A 297 -25.76 -9.15 -51.40
C MET A 297 -26.71 -8.44 -50.42
N GLN A 298 -28.03 -8.64 -50.55
CA GLN A 298 -29.01 -8.11 -49.60
C GLN A 298 -28.78 -8.68 -48.20
N LEU A 299 -28.62 -10.00 -48.05
CA LEU A 299 -28.41 -10.61 -46.73
C LEU A 299 -27.05 -10.21 -46.11
N LEU A 300 -26.00 -9.99 -46.92
CA LEU A 300 -24.75 -9.39 -46.44
C LEU A 300 -24.96 -7.97 -45.90
N SER A 301 -25.73 -7.13 -46.61
CA SER A 301 -26.07 -5.78 -46.14
C SER A 301 -26.93 -5.79 -44.87
N GLU A 302 -27.81 -6.77 -44.69
CA GLU A 302 -28.59 -6.95 -43.46
C GLU A 302 -27.70 -7.38 -42.28
N ILE A 303 -26.77 -8.32 -42.51
CA ILE A 303 -25.75 -8.73 -41.53
C ILE A 303 -24.89 -7.54 -41.10
N ASP A 304 -24.43 -6.72 -42.05
CA ASP A 304 -23.61 -5.53 -41.78
C ASP A 304 -24.34 -4.50 -40.90
N VAL A 305 -25.66 -4.38 -41.01
CA VAL A 305 -26.46 -3.50 -40.14
C VAL A 305 -26.63 -4.13 -38.76
N GLN A 306 -27.04 -5.40 -38.69
CA GLN A 306 -27.25 -6.11 -37.41
C GLN A 306 -25.95 -6.21 -36.58
N GLU A 307 -24.80 -6.44 -37.22
CA GLU A 307 -23.51 -6.49 -36.54
C GLU A 307 -23.10 -5.11 -36.00
N LYS A 308 -23.39 -4.02 -36.73
CA LYS A 308 -23.16 -2.64 -36.25
C LYS A 308 -24.07 -2.28 -35.07
N GLU A 309 -25.34 -2.66 -35.11
CA GLU A 309 -26.26 -2.48 -33.98
C GLU A 309 -25.85 -3.31 -32.76
N ALA A 310 -25.45 -4.57 -32.96
CA ALA A 310 -24.92 -5.43 -31.89
C ALA A 310 -23.60 -4.89 -31.31
N ALA A 311 -22.67 -4.43 -32.15
CA ALA A 311 -21.41 -3.82 -31.71
C ALA A 311 -21.64 -2.53 -30.91
N LYS A 312 -22.57 -1.67 -31.36
CA LYS A 312 -22.98 -0.49 -30.60
C LYS A 312 -23.61 -0.88 -29.26
N ALA A 313 -24.53 -1.84 -29.23
CA ALA A 313 -25.14 -2.31 -27.99
C ALA A 313 -24.12 -2.93 -27.02
N ARG A 314 -23.04 -3.57 -27.51
CA ARG A 314 -21.90 -4.01 -26.69
C ARG A 314 -21.15 -2.83 -26.08
N ALA A 315 -20.79 -1.83 -26.90
CA ALA A 315 -20.08 -0.63 -26.45
C ALA A 315 -20.90 0.17 -25.43
N ASP A 316 -22.19 0.38 -25.67
CA ASP A 316 -23.11 1.06 -24.75
C ASP A 316 -23.21 0.31 -23.41
N LYS A 317 -23.35 -1.03 -23.43
CA LYS A 317 -23.36 -1.88 -22.21
C LYS A 317 -22.03 -1.76 -21.44
N GLU A 318 -20.89 -1.79 -22.11
CA GLU A 318 -19.56 -1.77 -21.48
C GLU A 318 -19.18 -0.37 -20.95
N GLN A 319 -19.54 0.70 -21.65
CA GLN A 319 -19.44 2.08 -21.17
C GLN A 319 -20.33 2.31 -19.93
N LEU A 320 -21.57 1.83 -19.95
CA LEU A 320 -22.46 1.87 -18.78
C LEU A 320 -21.88 1.06 -17.62
N TYR A 321 -21.30 -0.12 -17.87
CA TYR A 321 -20.73 -0.98 -16.84
C TYR A 321 -19.51 -0.34 -16.17
N GLY A 322 -18.56 0.18 -16.95
CA GLY A 322 -17.43 0.96 -16.41
C GLY A 322 -17.90 2.21 -15.65
N SER A 323 -18.97 2.85 -16.12
CA SER A 323 -19.59 4.01 -15.44
C SER A 323 -20.35 3.63 -14.16
N ALA A 324 -20.84 2.40 -14.05
CA ALA A 324 -21.48 1.85 -12.85
C ALA A 324 -20.43 1.42 -11.82
N LEU A 325 -19.36 0.74 -12.27
CA LEU A 325 -18.24 0.33 -11.44
C LEU A 325 -17.54 1.53 -10.79
N LYS A 326 -17.29 2.60 -11.55
CA LYS A 326 -16.75 3.87 -11.00
C LYS A 326 -17.68 4.51 -9.96
N ALA A 327 -18.99 4.52 -10.20
CA ALA A 327 -19.97 5.05 -9.24
C ALA A 327 -20.00 4.20 -7.95
N TYR A 328 -19.97 2.88 -8.09
CA TYR A 328 -19.91 1.94 -6.96
C TYR A 328 -18.63 2.12 -6.13
N GLN A 329 -17.47 2.24 -6.79
CA GLN A 329 -16.19 2.54 -6.14
C GLN A 329 -16.16 3.91 -5.44
N GLY A 330 -16.93 4.89 -5.93
CA GLY A 330 -17.14 6.20 -5.28
C GLY A 330 -18.16 6.18 -4.13
N GLY A 331 -18.81 5.06 -3.84
CA GLY A 331 -19.89 4.93 -2.86
C GLY A 331 -21.27 5.37 -3.35
N GLU A 332 -21.42 5.79 -4.61
CA GLU A 332 -22.70 6.17 -5.22
C GLU A 332 -23.53 4.94 -5.63
N ILE A 333 -23.94 4.14 -4.65
CA ILE A 333 -24.67 2.88 -4.87
C ILE A 333 -25.94 3.07 -5.70
N SER A 334 -26.72 4.14 -5.47
CA SER A 334 -27.92 4.44 -6.26
C SER A 334 -27.61 4.80 -7.72
N THR A 335 -26.53 5.56 -7.97
CA THR A 335 -26.07 5.89 -9.34
C THR A 335 -25.56 4.65 -10.06
N ALA A 336 -24.84 3.76 -9.37
CA ALA A 336 -24.40 2.48 -9.91
C ALA A 336 -25.60 1.58 -10.28
N LEU A 337 -26.57 1.44 -9.37
CA LEU A 337 -27.76 0.61 -9.55
C LEU A 337 -28.62 1.09 -10.74
N SER A 338 -28.86 2.40 -10.88
CA SER A 338 -29.59 2.95 -12.04
C SER A 338 -28.86 2.73 -13.38
N LYS A 339 -27.51 2.77 -13.39
CA LYS A 339 -26.72 2.43 -14.60
C LYS A 339 -26.81 0.93 -14.91
N LEU A 340 -26.87 0.06 -13.90
CA LEU A 340 -27.04 -1.38 -14.07
C LEU A 340 -28.44 -1.73 -14.60
N GLU A 341 -29.49 -1.05 -14.14
CA GLU A 341 -30.85 -1.25 -14.69
C GLU A 341 -30.94 -0.90 -16.18
N LYS A 342 -30.23 0.15 -16.63
CA LYS A 342 -30.10 0.47 -18.05
C LYS A 342 -29.37 -0.62 -18.84
N ILE A 343 -28.33 -1.23 -18.29
CA ILE A 343 -27.65 -2.39 -18.93
C ILE A 343 -28.63 -3.55 -19.10
N LEU A 344 -29.42 -3.88 -18.06
CA LEU A 344 -30.43 -4.94 -18.11
C LEU A 344 -31.64 -4.59 -19.01
N GLU A 345 -31.90 -3.31 -19.27
CA GLU A 345 -32.87 -2.88 -20.28
C GLU A 345 -32.29 -3.05 -21.70
N VAL A 346 -31.07 -2.58 -21.97
CA VAL A 346 -30.41 -2.76 -23.27
C VAL A 346 -30.24 -4.25 -23.57
N ALA A 347 -29.90 -5.09 -22.59
CA ALA A 347 -29.86 -6.55 -22.74
C ALA A 347 -31.20 -7.14 -23.19
N ARG A 348 -32.31 -6.77 -22.53
CA ARG A 348 -33.67 -7.20 -22.93
C ARG A 348 -34.08 -6.70 -24.33
N ARG A 349 -33.57 -5.55 -24.77
CA ARG A 349 -33.79 -5.02 -26.13
C ARG A 349 -32.86 -5.62 -27.19
N THR A 350 -31.74 -6.26 -26.80
CA THR A 350 -30.71 -6.78 -27.74
C THR A 350 -30.17 -8.16 -27.33
N PRO A 351 -30.99 -9.25 -27.43
CA PRO A 351 -30.61 -10.57 -26.92
C PRO A 351 -29.41 -11.20 -27.65
N GLY A 352 -29.35 -11.08 -28.97
CA GLY A 352 -28.23 -11.58 -29.81
C GLY A 352 -26.94 -10.77 -29.72
N ALA A 353 -26.96 -9.62 -29.02
CA ALA A 353 -25.81 -8.72 -28.99
C ALA A 353 -24.75 -9.09 -27.94
N THR A 354 -24.90 -10.15 -27.15
CA THR A 354 -24.03 -10.40 -25.99
C THR A 354 -23.47 -11.81 -25.90
N VAL A 355 -22.26 -11.90 -25.33
CA VAL A 355 -21.70 -13.17 -24.83
C VAL A 355 -22.47 -13.52 -23.54
N PRO A 356 -23.11 -14.70 -23.43
CA PRO A 356 -24.00 -15.02 -22.30
C PRO A 356 -23.32 -14.88 -20.92
N GLU A 357 -22.02 -15.17 -20.84
CA GLU A 357 -21.21 -15.03 -19.63
C GLU A 357 -21.19 -13.58 -19.10
N ARG A 358 -21.17 -12.58 -19.98
CA ARG A 358 -21.11 -11.16 -19.59
C ARG A 358 -22.45 -10.66 -19.04
N ASP A 359 -23.57 -11.07 -19.62
CA ASP A 359 -24.90 -10.72 -19.07
C ASP A 359 -25.13 -11.38 -17.70
N ALA A 360 -24.61 -12.60 -17.48
CA ALA A 360 -24.60 -13.22 -16.15
C ALA A 360 -23.77 -12.41 -15.13
N VAL A 361 -22.60 -11.88 -15.53
CA VAL A 361 -21.81 -10.98 -14.69
C VAL A 361 -22.60 -9.70 -14.37
N TYR A 362 -23.22 -9.05 -15.36
CA TYR A 362 -24.04 -7.85 -15.13
C TYR A 362 -25.22 -8.12 -14.17
N GLN A 363 -25.92 -9.24 -14.34
CA GLN A 363 -27.03 -9.65 -13.47
C GLN A 363 -26.55 -9.91 -12.03
N SER A 364 -25.41 -10.60 -11.85
CA SER A 364 -24.83 -10.86 -10.53
C SER A 364 -24.40 -9.58 -9.81
N PHE A 365 -23.85 -8.61 -10.55
CA PHE A 365 -23.42 -7.33 -9.99
C PHE A 365 -24.62 -6.45 -9.63
N TYR A 366 -25.66 -6.42 -10.46
CA TYR A 366 -26.94 -5.78 -10.11
C TYR A 366 -27.53 -6.36 -8.81
N ASN A 367 -27.65 -7.69 -8.72
CA ASN A 367 -28.17 -8.35 -7.52
C ASN A 367 -27.35 -8.00 -6.26
N ARG A 368 -26.02 -7.95 -6.37
CA ARG A 368 -25.13 -7.57 -5.27
C ARG A 368 -25.31 -6.11 -4.85
N VAL A 369 -25.20 -5.16 -5.79
CA VAL A 369 -25.33 -3.71 -5.51
C VAL A 369 -26.70 -3.39 -4.94
N ARG A 370 -27.75 -4.11 -5.38
CA ARG A 370 -29.09 -4.03 -4.79
C ARG A 370 -29.14 -4.57 -3.36
N SER A 371 -28.61 -5.77 -3.10
CA SER A 371 -28.57 -6.32 -1.73
C SER A 371 -27.79 -5.43 -0.76
N GLU A 372 -26.75 -4.75 -1.24
CA GLU A 372 -26.00 -3.77 -0.44
C GLU A 372 -26.82 -2.48 -0.20
N ARG A 373 -27.60 -2.00 -1.18
CA ARG A 373 -28.58 -0.91 -0.98
C ARG A 373 -29.65 -1.28 0.05
N ASP A 374 -30.28 -2.44 -0.11
CA ASP A 374 -31.34 -2.92 0.78
C ASP A 374 -30.81 -3.08 2.23
N SER A 375 -29.55 -3.51 2.40
CA SER A 375 -28.88 -3.55 3.71
C SER A 375 -28.64 -2.16 4.31
N ILE A 376 -28.23 -1.19 3.50
CA ILE A 376 -27.99 0.20 3.94
C ILE A 376 -29.29 0.84 4.43
N ASP A 377 -30.38 0.70 3.68
CA ASP A 377 -31.69 1.26 4.06
C ASP A 377 -32.25 0.61 5.35
N ASN A 378 -32.08 -0.70 5.53
CA ASN A 378 -32.45 -1.37 6.79
C ASN A 378 -31.67 -0.82 7.99
N THR A 379 -30.32 -0.74 7.90
CA THR A 379 -29.51 -0.18 9.00
C THR A 379 -29.80 1.30 9.30
N TYR A 380 -30.27 2.06 8.32
CA TYR A 380 -30.70 3.45 8.50
C TYR A 380 -32.00 3.54 9.29
N GLU A 381 -32.99 2.68 9.01
CA GLU A 381 -34.23 2.62 9.80
C GLU A 381 -34.00 2.09 11.22
N ASP A 382 -33.08 1.14 11.44
CA ASP A 382 -32.68 0.73 12.79
C ASP A 382 -31.96 1.86 13.55
N GLY A 383 -31.07 2.61 12.89
CA GLY A 383 -30.48 3.82 13.47
C GLY A 383 -31.53 4.89 13.83
N ARG A 384 -32.61 5.01 13.05
CA ARG A 384 -33.77 5.86 13.37
C ARG A 384 -34.61 5.33 14.54
N ARG A 385 -34.73 4.01 14.70
CA ARG A 385 -35.40 3.40 15.87
C ARG A 385 -34.66 3.73 17.15
N PHE A 386 -33.34 3.48 17.22
CA PHE A 386 -32.55 3.81 18.41
C PHE A 386 -32.57 5.31 18.76
N LEU A 387 -32.66 6.20 17.77
CA LEU A 387 -32.89 7.64 18.01
C LEU A 387 -34.26 7.91 18.66
N ASN A 388 -35.34 7.27 18.21
CA ASN A 388 -36.67 7.41 18.82
C ASN A 388 -36.73 6.80 20.23
N ASP A 389 -36.05 5.67 20.44
CA ASP A 389 -35.95 4.95 21.71
C ASP A 389 -34.98 5.60 22.71
N LYS A 390 -34.34 6.73 22.33
CA LYS A 390 -33.31 7.48 23.08
C LYS A 390 -32.02 6.70 23.38
N ASP A 391 -31.76 5.60 22.68
CA ASP A 391 -30.45 4.94 22.74
C ASP A 391 -29.46 5.63 21.78
N PHE A 392 -29.10 6.88 22.15
CA PHE A 392 -28.18 7.71 21.37
C PHE A 392 -26.84 7.00 21.16
N ARG A 393 -26.40 6.16 22.12
CA ARG A 393 -25.17 5.39 22.04
C ARG A 393 -25.20 4.39 20.88
N LYS A 394 -26.22 3.53 20.79
CA LYS A 394 -26.36 2.59 19.66
C LYS A 394 -26.62 3.31 18.34
N ALA A 395 -27.39 4.40 18.36
CA ALA A 395 -27.63 5.21 17.17
C ALA A 395 -26.33 5.82 16.61
N LEU A 396 -25.46 6.37 17.48
CA LEU A 396 -24.12 6.85 17.09
C LEU A 396 -23.20 5.71 16.64
N GLU A 397 -23.23 4.56 17.30
CA GLU A 397 -22.42 3.38 16.95
C GLU A 397 -22.72 2.91 15.51
N ILE A 398 -24.00 2.72 15.18
CA ILE A 398 -24.46 2.38 13.82
C ILE A 398 -24.09 3.48 12.81
N CYS A 399 -24.29 4.75 13.14
CA CYS A 399 -23.91 5.85 12.26
C CYS A 399 -22.39 5.89 12.00
N ASN A 400 -21.56 5.64 13.02
CA ASN A 400 -20.11 5.63 12.89
C ASN A 400 -19.62 4.41 12.11
N GLU A 401 -20.20 3.22 12.32
CA GLU A 401 -19.86 2.01 11.54
C GLU A 401 -20.20 2.21 10.05
N MET A 402 -21.40 2.74 9.76
CA MET A 402 -21.84 2.95 8.38
C MET A 402 -21.08 4.09 7.68
N LEU A 403 -20.69 5.15 8.39
CA LEU A 403 -19.83 6.21 7.85
C LEU A 403 -18.35 5.78 7.72
N ALA A 404 -17.87 4.83 8.55
CA ALA A 404 -16.54 4.25 8.39
C ALA A 404 -16.45 3.35 7.14
N ARG A 405 -17.52 2.64 6.79
CA ARG A 405 -17.61 1.87 5.53
C ARG A 405 -17.92 2.74 4.32
N TYR A 406 -18.78 3.75 4.47
CA TYR A 406 -19.28 4.58 3.38
C TYR A 406 -19.31 6.07 3.77
N PRO A 407 -18.16 6.78 3.74
CA PRO A 407 -18.04 8.15 4.28
C PRO A 407 -19.01 9.17 3.68
N ASN A 408 -19.43 8.97 2.42
CA ASN A 408 -20.21 9.92 1.64
C ASN A 408 -21.74 9.72 1.73
N ILE A 409 -22.26 8.79 2.55
CA ILE A 409 -23.72 8.59 2.65
C ILE A 409 -24.36 9.71 3.49
N ALA A 410 -24.84 10.75 2.79
CA ALA A 410 -25.50 11.91 3.37
C ALA A 410 -26.67 11.57 4.32
N GLN A 411 -27.37 10.44 4.10
CA GLN A 411 -28.43 9.96 5.00
C GLN A 411 -27.90 9.68 6.41
N PHE A 412 -26.76 8.98 6.55
CA PHE A 412 -26.13 8.71 7.84
C PHE A 412 -25.41 9.93 8.43
N GLN A 413 -24.84 10.82 7.60
CA GLN A 413 -24.29 12.09 8.08
C GLN A 413 -25.39 12.95 8.75
N ALA A 414 -26.55 13.07 8.09
CA ALA A 414 -27.71 13.80 8.61
C ALA A 414 -28.37 13.10 9.82
N LEU A 415 -28.33 11.77 9.89
CA LEU A 415 -28.79 11.02 11.07
C LEU A 415 -27.86 11.25 12.26
N LYS A 416 -26.55 11.13 12.08
CA LYS A 416 -25.54 11.39 13.12
C LYS A 416 -25.70 12.79 13.74
N LEU A 417 -25.82 13.82 12.90
CA LEU A 417 -26.07 15.20 13.36
C LEU A 417 -27.35 15.33 14.20
N LYS A 418 -28.43 14.63 13.84
CA LYS A 418 -29.67 14.62 14.63
C LYS A 418 -29.51 13.89 15.97
N VAL A 419 -28.76 12.78 15.99
CA VAL A 419 -28.47 12.03 17.22
C VAL A 419 -27.62 12.87 18.18
N GLU A 420 -26.53 13.47 17.70
CA GLU A 420 -25.69 14.38 18.50
C GLU A 420 -26.46 15.60 19.00
N GLN A 421 -27.38 16.15 18.19
CA GLN A 421 -28.21 17.29 18.61
C GLN A 421 -29.23 16.89 19.69
N ALA A 422 -29.85 15.71 19.58
CA ALA A 422 -30.80 15.20 20.57
C ALA A 422 -30.13 14.83 21.90
N GLU A 423 -28.95 14.18 21.85
CA GLU A 423 -28.13 13.86 23.02
C GLU A 423 -27.74 15.14 23.80
N ARG A 424 -27.27 16.18 23.09
CA ARG A 424 -26.96 17.49 23.70
C ARG A 424 -28.19 18.17 24.33
N GLN A 425 -29.37 18.00 23.74
CA GLN A 425 -30.61 18.55 24.29
C GLN A 425 -31.03 17.82 25.59
N GLU A 426 -30.92 16.49 25.65
CA GLU A 426 -31.22 15.74 26.88
C GLU A 426 -30.17 15.99 27.98
N LEU A 427 -28.88 16.05 27.63
CA LEU A 427 -27.82 16.43 28.57
C LEU A 427 -28.05 17.84 29.14
N SER A 428 -28.38 18.82 28.29
CA SER A 428 -28.68 20.19 28.74
C SER A 428 -29.92 20.27 29.64
N ALA A 429 -30.93 19.44 29.40
CA ALA A 429 -32.11 19.35 30.27
C ALA A 429 -31.76 18.73 31.63
N TYR A 430 -30.93 17.69 31.64
CA TYR A 430 -30.48 17.03 32.87
C TYR A 430 -29.54 17.91 33.72
N ILE A 431 -28.64 18.68 33.09
CA ILE A 431 -27.82 19.69 33.79
C ILE A 431 -28.73 20.71 34.50
N ALA A 432 -29.76 21.22 33.81
CA ALA A 432 -30.72 22.15 34.38
C ALA A 432 -31.65 21.52 35.44
N GLU A 433 -31.77 20.20 35.51
CA GLU A 433 -32.45 19.47 36.58
C GLU A 433 -31.55 19.33 37.82
N VAL A 434 -30.35 18.78 37.64
CA VAL A 434 -29.35 18.58 38.71
C VAL A 434 -29.00 19.90 39.41
N ALA A 435 -28.81 21.00 38.65
CA ALA A 435 -28.54 22.31 39.23
C ALA A 435 -29.65 22.76 40.20
N ARG A 436 -30.92 22.64 39.79
CA ARG A 436 -32.08 22.99 40.64
C ARG A 436 -32.16 22.12 41.90
N SER A 437 -31.81 20.84 41.82
CA SER A 437 -31.74 19.96 43.00
C SER A 437 -30.60 20.32 43.95
N VAL A 438 -29.45 20.75 43.42
CA VAL A 438 -28.25 21.13 44.20
C VAL A 438 -28.39 22.49 44.86
N ASP A 439 -29.16 23.41 44.27
CA ASP A 439 -29.46 24.72 44.87
C ASP A 439 -30.58 24.64 45.93
N ALA A 440 -31.45 23.62 45.86
CA ALA A 440 -32.59 23.45 46.77
C ALA A 440 -32.31 22.63 48.04
N GLU A 441 -31.28 21.79 48.05
CA GLU A 441 -30.89 20.97 49.21
C GLU A 441 -29.88 21.73 50.08
N PRO A 442 -30.19 22.08 51.35
CA PRO A 442 -29.25 22.77 52.24
C PRO A 442 -28.16 21.85 52.83
N ASP A 443 -28.39 20.54 52.90
CA ASP A 443 -27.44 19.57 53.49
C ASP A 443 -26.26 19.29 52.54
N LEU A 444 -25.05 19.64 52.98
CA LEU A 444 -23.85 19.56 52.15
C LEU A 444 -23.48 18.13 51.73
N ASP A 445 -23.73 17.11 52.56
CA ASP A 445 -23.46 15.72 52.18
C ASP A 445 -24.48 15.20 51.16
N ARG A 446 -25.76 15.58 51.28
CA ARG A 446 -26.77 15.27 50.26
C ARG A 446 -26.49 15.97 48.94
N ARG A 447 -26.06 17.24 48.95
CA ARG A 447 -25.61 17.94 47.73
C ARG A 447 -24.47 17.20 47.04
N VAL A 448 -23.47 16.73 47.80
CA VAL A 448 -22.35 15.92 47.28
C VAL A 448 -22.85 14.59 46.70
N ASN A 449 -23.83 13.94 47.31
CA ASN A 449 -24.42 12.69 46.81
C ASN A 449 -25.19 12.88 45.48
N ILE A 450 -26.04 13.92 45.39
CA ILE A 450 -26.77 14.27 44.15
C ILE A 450 -25.78 14.52 43.00
N LEU A 451 -24.71 15.27 43.29
CA LEU A 451 -23.64 15.54 42.32
C LEU A 451 -22.82 14.30 41.97
N GLU A 452 -22.64 13.35 42.89
CA GLU A 452 -21.98 12.08 42.61
C GLU A 452 -22.81 11.17 41.70
N GLU A 453 -24.14 11.14 41.86
CA GLU A 453 -25.02 10.39 40.97
C GLU A 453 -25.07 11.01 39.56
N ALA A 454 -25.09 12.35 39.46
CA ALA A 454 -24.93 13.05 38.18
C ALA A 454 -23.58 12.73 37.50
N CYS A 455 -22.47 12.73 38.26
CA CYS A 455 -21.15 12.33 37.76
C CYS A 455 -21.09 10.84 37.34
N LYS A 456 -21.83 9.94 38.00
CA LYS A 456 -21.93 8.53 37.58
C LYS A 456 -22.70 8.37 36.27
N ARG A 457 -23.71 9.20 36.03
CA ARG A 457 -24.52 9.17 34.79
C ARG A 457 -23.81 9.83 33.60
N TYR A 458 -23.11 10.94 33.82
CA TYR A 458 -22.33 11.64 32.78
C TYR A 458 -20.89 11.94 33.27
N PRO A 459 -19.97 10.95 33.26
CA PRO A 459 -18.63 11.09 33.83
C PRO A 459 -17.76 12.17 33.20
N ASN A 460 -18.02 12.51 31.94
CA ASN A 460 -17.21 13.45 31.16
C ASN A 460 -17.69 14.91 31.27
N GLU A 461 -18.79 15.19 31.98
CA GLU A 461 -19.35 16.54 32.09
C GLU A 461 -18.65 17.33 33.20
N GLY A 462 -17.79 18.28 32.80
CA GLY A 462 -16.96 19.06 33.71
C GLY A 462 -17.76 19.92 34.69
N GLN A 463 -18.97 20.36 34.33
CA GLN A 463 -19.82 21.16 35.23
C GLN A 463 -20.24 20.38 36.48
N PHE A 464 -20.55 19.08 36.35
CA PHE A 464 -20.86 18.24 37.51
C PHE A 464 -19.62 17.99 38.37
N GLN A 465 -18.47 17.70 37.75
CA GLN A 465 -17.21 17.48 38.48
C GLN A 465 -16.79 18.72 39.29
N GLN A 466 -16.84 19.91 38.68
CA GLN A 466 -16.51 21.18 39.33
C GLN A 466 -17.48 21.48 40.49
N SER A 467 -18.78 21.27 40.28
CA SER A 467 -19.79 21.48 41.32
C SER A 467 -19.62 20.50 42.49
N GLN A 468 -19.34 19.21 42.21
CA GLN A 468 -19.08 18.20 43.24
C GLN A 468 -17.84 18.57 44.07
N ARG A 469 -16.77 19.03 43.40
CA ARG A 469 -15.55 19.47 44.07
C ARG A 469 -15.82 20.64 45.03
N LEU A 470 -16.51 21.68 44.56
CA LEU A 470 -16.85 22.85 45.38
C LEU A 470 -17.73 22.48 46.59
N ALA A 471 -18.70 21.58 46.42
CA ALA A 471 -19.54 21.10 47.51
C ALA A 471 -18.74 20.30 48.57
N ARG A 472 -17.79 19.46 48.14
CA ARG A 472 -16.86 18.75 49.05
C ARG A 472 -15.92 19.71 49.78
N GLU A 473 -15.30 20.65 49.07
CA GLU A 473 -14.42 21.66 49.67
C GLU A 473 -15.16 22.54 50.70
N GLN A 474 -16.43 22.89 50.46
CA GLN A 474 -17.29 23.59 51.44
C GLN A 474 -17.60 22.74 52.68
N ARG A 475 -17.98 21.47 52.49
CA ARG A 475 -18.29 20.54 53.60
C ARG A 475 -17.07 20.32 54.49
N ASP A 476 -15.93 20.04 53.90
CA ASP A 476 -14.72 19.68 54.64
C ASP A 476 -14.16 20.89 55.43
N LEU A 477 -14.36 22.10 54.91
CA LEU A 477 -14.11 23.35 55.64
C LEU A 477 -15.07 23.52 56.84
N VAL A 478 -16.38 23.29 56.66
CA VAL A 478 -17.38 23.32 57.74
C VAL A 478 -17.03 22.32 58.85
N HIS A 479 -16.68 21.08 58.50
CA HIS A 479 -16.23 20.08 59.46
C HIS A 479 -14.94 20.49 60.19
N SER A 480 -13.97 21.11 59.52
CA SER A 480 -12.76 21.61 60.18
C SER A 480 -13.03 22.74 61.18
N ILE A 481 -14.00 23.62 60.93
CA ILE A 481 -14.35 24.70 61.86
C ILE A 481 -15.09 24.14 63.08
N LEU A 482 -16.04 23.21 62.86
CA LEU A 482 -16.76 22.50 63.93
C LEU A 482 -15.81 21.75 64.88
N ALA A 483 -14.82 21.03 64.32
CA ALA A 483 -13.82 20.32 65.11
C ALA A 483 -13.03 21.27 66.03
N LYS A 484 -12.58 22.42 65.51
CA LYS A 484 -11.88 23.45 66.31
C LYS A 484 -12.80 24.08 67.37
N ALA A 485 -14.06 24.32 67.02
CA ALA A 485 -15.05 24.89 67.95
C ALA A 485 -15.26 23.99 69.17
N ARG A 486 -15.41 22.67 68.96
CA ARG A 486 -15.52 21.68 70.05
C ARG A 486 -14.21 21.51 70.81
N GLN A 487 -13.05 21.53 70.13
CA GLN A 487 -11.75 21.47 70.81
C GLN A 487 -11.55 22.62 71.81
N TYR A 488 -11.94 23.85 71.46
CA TYR A 488 -11.89 24.98 72.40
C TYR A 488 -12.93 24.88 73.52
N GLU A 489 -14.11 24.29 73.26
CA GLU A 489 -15.11 23.99 74.30
C GLU A 489 -14.59 22.97 75.33
N GLU A 490 -13.95 21.89 74.88
CA GLU A 490 -13.29 20.88 75.74
C GLU A 490 -12.15 21.48 76.58
N GLN A 491 -11.42 22.45 76.03
CA GLN A 491 -10.34 23.15 76.73
C GLN A 491 -10.82 24.30 77.64
N THR A 492 -12.14 24.47 77.82
CA THR A 492 -12.78 25.60 78.55
C THR A 492 -12.45 27.00 77.99
N GLN A 493 -11.88 27.07 76.78
CA GLN A 493 -11.57 28.30 76.06
C GLN A 493 -12.82 28.84 75.36
N PHE A 494 -13.85 29.15 76.14
CA PHE A 494 -15.18 29.51 75.64
C PHE A 494 -15.14 30.70 74.66
N ALA A 495 -14.25 31.67 74.86
CA ALA A 495 -14.08 32.82 73.95
C ALA A 495 -13.67 32.40 72.53
N ASP A 496 -12.69 31.51 72.41
CA ASP A 496 -12.17 31.01 71.13
C ASP A 496 -13.15 30.03 70.46
N ALA A 497 -13.87 29.23 71.27
CA ALA A 497 -14.98 28.40 70.80
C ALA A 497 -16.10 29.25 70.15
N ILE A 498 -16.52 30.33 70.84
CA ILE A 498 -17.47 31.32 70.31
C ILE A 498 -16.94 31.96 69.02
N GLY A 499 -15.64 32.20 68.94
CA GLY A 499 -14.96 32.68 67.73
C GLY A 499 -15.13 31.73 66.53
N GLN A 500 -14.88 30.43 66.72
CA GLN A 500 -15.05 29.43 65.65
C GLN A 500 -16.51 29.29 65.22
N TRP A 501 -17.48 29.28 66.15
CA TRP A 501 -18.90 29.24 65.81
C TRP A 501 -19.36 30.48 65.02
N LYS A 502 -18.83 31.67 65.36
CA LYS A 502 -19.10 32.92 64.60
C LYS A 502 -18.44 32.91 63.21
N ILE A 503 -17.30 32.24 63.03
CA ILE A 503 -16.70 31.99 61.71
C ILE A 503 -17.58 31.03 60.89
N LEU A 504 -18.07 29.93 61.47
CA LEU A 504 -18.98 29.01 60.80
C LEU A 504 -20.25 29.70 60.31
N ARG A 505 -20.86 30.56 61.14
CA ARG A 505 -22.06 31.33 60.79
C ARG A 505 -21.88 32.23 59.56
N ASN A 506 -20.68 32.74 59.34
CA ASN A 506 -20.39 33.58 58.17
C ASN A 506 -20.13 32.77 56.90
N ILE A 507 -19.65 31.53 57.01
CA ILE A 507 -19.28 30.66 55.88
C ILE A 507 -20.45 29.79 55.41
N HIS A 508 -21.25 29.28 56.34
CA HIS A 508 -22.45 28.49 56.05
C HIS A 508 -23.61 28.87 56.99
N PRO A 509 -24.31 30.00 56.73
CA PRO A 509 -25.38 30.52 57.59
C PRO A 509 -26.59 29.58 57.73
N GLN A 510 -26.71 28.55 56.89
CA GLN A 510 -27.81 27.59 56.88
C GLN A 510 -27.58 26.39 57.82
N TYR A 511 -26.40 26.28 58.46
CA TYR A 511 -26.14 25.21 59.42
C TYR A 511 -27.08 25.31 60.63
N LEU A 512 -27.73 24.20 60.96
CA LEU A 512 -28.77 24.17 61.98
C LEU A 512 -28.20 24.40 63.39
N GLY A 513 -28.77 25.38 64.12
CA GLY A 513 -28.54 25.57 65.56
C GLY A 513 -27.36 26.46 65.97
N ILE A 514 -26.64 27.12 65.04
CA ILE A 514 -25.42 27.90 65.37
C ILE A 514 -25.64 28.91 66.51
N ASP A 515 -26.68 29.74 66.43
CA ASP A 515 -26.92 30.80 67.42
C ASP A 515 -27.31 30.26 68.81
N TYR A 516 -27.81 29.02 68.89
CA TYR A 516 -28.08 28.35 70.16
C TYR A 516 -26.75 27.91 70.83
N GLU A 517 -25.85 27.30 70.08
CA GLU A 517 -24.52 26.89 70.56
C GLU A 517 -23.69 28.11 71.03
N ILE A 518 -23.72 29.21 70.27
CA ILE A 518 -23.09 30.48 70.68
C ILE A 518 -23.64 30.97 72.02
N GLY A 519 -24.98 30.99 72.18
CA GLY A 519 -25.62 31.45 73.41
C GLY A 519 -25.31 30.59 74.65
N GLN A 520 -25.15 29.27 74.49
CA GLN A 520 -24.72 28.39 75.58
C GLN A 520 -23.28 28.67 76.02
N LEU A 521 -22.37 28.88 75.07
CA LEU A 521 -20.96 29.17 75.36
C LEU A 521 -20.76 30.55 76.01
N GLU A 522 -21.51 31.56 75.56
CA GLU A 522 -21.47 32.91 76.16
C GLU A 522 -21.91 32.88 77.63
N LYS A 523 -22.92 32.08 77.97
CA LYS A 523 -23.37 31.87 79.36
C LYS A 523 -22.33 31.14 80.22
N ARG A 524 -21.66 30.10 79.71
CA ARG A 524 -20.62 29.36 80.47
C ARG A 524 -19.43 30.26 80.82
N ARG A 525 -18.97 31.08 79.86
CA ARG A 525 -17.91 32.08 80.05
C ARG A 525 -18.22 33.06 81.20
N GLU A 526 -19.47 33.49 81.31
CA GLU A 526 -19.90 34.44 82.35
C GLU A 526 -19.90 33.81 83.75
N GLN A 527 -20.30 32.54 83.88
CA GLN A 527 -20.23 31.82 85.15
C GLN A 527 -18.77 31.67 85.64
N GLN A 528 -17.85 31.25 84.78
CA GLN A 528 -16.42 31.14 85.12
C GLN A 528 -15.85 32.47 85.65
N SER A 529 -16.19 33.59 84.99
CA SER A 529 -15.73 34.93 85.36
C SER A 529 -16.23 35.39 86.74
N ALA A 530 -17.38 34.87 87.21
CA ALA A 530 -17.89 35.13 88.56
C ALA A 530 -17.15 34.30 89.62
N GLU A 531 -16.91 33.01 89.36
CA GLU A 531 -16.20 32.09 90.25
C GLU A 531 -14.75 32.55 90.49
N GLU A 532 -14.05 32.98 89.43
CA GLU A 532 -12.69 33.55 89.51
C GLU A 532 -12.59 34.85 90.33
N LYS A 533 -13.67 35.63 90.42
CA LYS A 533 -13.72 36.84 91.25
C LYS A 533 -13.89 36.49 92.72
N LYS A 534 -14.85 35.63 93.06
CA LYS A 534 -15.11 35.20 94.43
C LYS A 534 -13.83 34.69 95.11
N ALA A 535 -13.10 33.79 94.44
CA ALA A 535 -11.88 33.18 94.98
C ALA A 535 -10.82 34.21 95.45
N ARG A 536 -10.63 35.30 94.69
CA ARG A 536 -9.64 36.35 95.01
C ARG A 536 -10.00 37.18 96.24
N VAL A 537 -11.29 37.25 96.59
CA VAL A 537 -11.78 38.05 97.73
C VAL A 537 -11.65 37.23 99.03
N VAL A 538 -12.00 35.94 98.99
CA VAL A 538 -11.77 35.00 100.10
C VAL A 538 -10.29 35.03 100.56
N GLU A 539 -9.35 34.93 99.62
CA GLU A 539 -7.90 34.96 99.90
C GLU A 539 -7.39 36.29 100.51
N GLN A 540 -8.15 37.39 100.42
CA GLN A 540 -7.81 38.68 101.06
C GLN A 540 -8.40 38.81 102.47
N VAL A 541 -9.53 38.16 102.71
CA VAL A 541 -10.18 38.08 104.01
C VAL A 541 -9.34 37.23 104.97
N ASP A 542 -8.96 36.02 104.57
CA ASP A 542 -8.20 35.10 105.43
C ASP A 542 -6.88 35.73 105.92
N ARG A 543 -6.10 36.31 104.99
CA ARG A 543 -4.88 37.05 105.32
C ARG A 543 -5.11 38.24 106.27
N SER A 544 -6.32 38.82 106.30
CA SER A 544 -6.66 39.90 107.23
C SER A 544 -7.02 39.36 108.63
N ILE A 545 -7.56 38.14 108.72
CA ILE A 545 -7.84 37.43 109.98
C ILE A 545 -6.53 36.95 110.62
N GLU A 546 -5.63 36.34 109.84
CA GLU A 546 -4.33 35.81 110.33
C GLU A 546 -3.46 36.88 111.01
N ASN A 547 -3.46 38.10 110.46
CA ASN A 547 -2.68 39.24 110.98
C ASN A 547 -3.33 39.95 112.18
N GLY A 548 -4.43 39.42 112.75
CA GLY A 548 -5.16 40.03 113.86
C GLY A 548 -5.88 41.34 113.52
N ALA A 549 -5.93 41.71 112.23
CA ALA A 549 -6.52 42.96 111.74
C ALA A 549 -8.05 42.84 111.61
N PHE A 550 -8.72 42.30 112.63
CA PHE A 550 -10.12 41.85 112.59
C PHE A 550 -11.10 42.92 112.11
N ALA A 551 -10.86 44.20 112.38
CA ALA A 551 -11.69 45.29 111.87
C ALA A 551 -11.68 45.37 110.33
N LYS A 552 -10.51 45.24 109.69
CA LYS A 552 -10.36 45.23 108.24
C LYS A 552 -10.88 43.93 107.62
N ALA A 553 -10.77 42.81 108.35
CA ALA A 553 -11.37 41.54 107.91
C ALA A 553 -12.90 41.62 107.84
N VAL A 554 -13.57 42.27 108.80
CA VAL A 554 -15.03 42.49 108.76
C VAL A 554 -15.42 43.37 107.56
N GLU A 555 -14.69 44.46 107.32
CA GLU A 555 -14.91 45.39 106.19
C GLU A 555 -14.85 44.66 104.83
N LEU A 556 -13.76 43.93 104.57
CA LEU A 556 -13.57 43.18 103.32
C LEU A 556 -14.64 42.09 103.07
N VAL A 557 -15.17 41.45 104.12
CA VAL A 557 -16.26 40.47 103.96
C VAL A 557 -17.60 41.14 103.67
N GLN A 558 -17.85 42.33 104.22
CA GLN A 558 -19.12 43.04 104.00
C GLN A 558 -19.24 43.55 102.56
N ASP A 559 -18.14 44.05 101.98
CA ASP A 559 -18.08 44.36 100.54
C ASP A 559 -18.28 43.10 99.69
N ALA A 560 -17.64 41.98 100.06
CA ALA A 560 -17.78 40.71 99.35
C ALA A 560 -19.23 40.18 99.34
N LEU A 561 -19.94 40.29 100.48
CA LEU A 561 -21.33 39.86 100.62
C LEU A 561 -22.33 40.78 99.90
N ALA A 562 -21.92 41.98 99.50
CA ALA A 562 -22.74 42.86 98.66
C ALA A 562 -22.71 42.43 97.19
N GLU A 563 -21.57 41.96 96.66
CA GLU A 563 -21.48 41.37 95.31
C GLU A 563 -21.96 39.91 95.26
N PHE A 564 -21.76 39.13 96.34
CA PHE A 564 -22.13 37.71 96.43
C PHE A 564 -23.08 37.42 97.61
N PRO A 565 -24.36 37.83 97.54
CA PRO A 565 -25.32 37.62 98.62
C PRO A 565 -25.53 36.14 98.95
N GLN A 566 -25.57 35.82 100.26
CA GLN A 566 -25.78 34.48 100.82
C GLN A 566 -24.68 33.44 100.54
N ASP A 567 -23.49 33.84 100.05
CA ASP A 567 -22.40 32.87 99.90
C ASP A 567 -21.97 32.28 101.26
N PRO A 568 -22.00 30.95 101.44
CA PRO A 568 -21.84 30.32 102.75
C PRO A 568 -20.41 30.42 103.30
N GLU A 569 -19.41 30.61 102.44
CA GLU A 569 -18.00 30.72 102.82
C GLU A 569 -17.72 32.12 103.36
N LEU A 570 -18.15 33.16 102.64
CA LEU A 570 -18.09 34.55 103.09
C LEU A 570 -18.89 34.79 104.38
N VAL A 571 -20.09 34.20 104.51
CA VAL A 571 -20.92 34.29 105.74
C VAL A 571 -20.24 33.64 106.96
N VAL A 572 -19.44 32.59 106.76
CA VAL A 572 -18.65 31.98 107.86
C VAL A 572 -17.48 32.87 108.26
N LEU A 573 -16.77 33.46 107.28
CA LEU A 573 -15.64 34.34 107.54
C LEU A 573 -16.05 35.62 108.28
N GLU A 574 -17.20 36.22 107.97
CA GLU A 574 -17.70 37.41 108.69
C GLU A 574 -17.83 37.15 110.19
N ARG A 575 -18.37 35.96 110.54
CA ARG A 575 -18.59 35.54 111.93
C ARG A 575 -17.29 35.38 112.69
N ILE A 576 -16.27 34.82 112.05
CA ILE A 576 -14.92 34.64 112.62
C ILE A 576 -14.28 36.02 112.86
N ALA A 577 -14.33 36.90 111.87
CA ALA A 577 -13.76 38.24 111.95
C ALA A 577 -14.42 39.10 113.06
N ARG A 578 -15.77 39.08 113.17
CA ARG A 578 -16.49 39.79 114.24
C ARG A 578 -16.11 39.28 115.63
N GLN A 579 -16.08 37.95 115.84
CA GLN A 579 -15.71 37.38 117.14
C GLN A 579 -14.26 37.67 117.56
N GLY A 580 -13.33 37.81 116.61
CA GLY A 580 -11.97 38.27 116.89
C GLY A 580 -11.94 39.73 117.35
N GLN A 581 -12.71 40.61 116.69
CA GLN A 581 -12.81 42.02 117.06
C GLN A 581 -13.41 42.24 118.46
N GLU A 582 -14.39 41.43 118.87
CA GLU A 582 -15.02 41.54 120.20
C GLU A 582 -14.05 41.18 121.33
N ARG A 583 -13.32 40.06 121.21
CA ARG A 583 -12.33 39.62 122.22
C ARG A 583 -11.20 40.62 122.42
N ALA A 584 -10.70 41.21 121.33
CA ALA A 584 -9.65 42.23 121.37
C ALA A 584 -10.08 43.45 122.20
N ARG A 585 -11.30 43.97 121.98
CA ARG A 585 -11.86 45.10 122.74
C ARG A 585 -12.00 44.83 124.24
N GLU A 586 -12.30 43.58 124.61
CA GLU A 586 -12.43 43.19 126.03
C GLU A 586 -11.07 43.06 126.71
N GLY A 587 -10.05 42.55 126.00
CA GLY A 587 -8.65 42.53 126.45
C GLY A 587 -8.09 43.93 126.70
N ASP A 588 -8.29 44.86 125.75
CA ASP A 588 -7.87 46.27 125.88
C ASP A 588 -8.50 46.95 127.11
N ARG A 589 -9.77 46.64 127.41
CA ARG A 589 -10.47 47.17 128.58
C ARG A 589 -9.84 46.67 129.89
N LEU A 590 -9.64 45.36 130.02
CA LEU A 590 -9.04 44.78 131.23
C LEU A 590 -7.61 45.30 131.46
N PHE A 591 -6.86 45.58 130.39
CA PHE A 591 -5.53 46.19 130.47
C PHE A 591 -5.54 47.59 131.09
N GLU A 592 -6.47 48.48 130.69
CA GLU A 592 -6.60 49.81 131.28
C GLU A 592 -7.19 49.78 132.71
N ASP A 593 -8.15 48.90 133.01
CA ASP A 593 -8.66 48.71 134.38
C ASP A 593 -7.52 48.21 135.32
N ALA A 594 -6.62 47.36 134.83
CA ALA A 594 -5.43 46.94 135.58
C ALA A 594 -4.38 48.06 135.75
N ARG A 595 -4.17 48.85 134.71
CA ARG A 595 -3.28 50.03 134.72
C ARG A 595 -3.71 51.04 135.78
N LYS A 596 -5.03 51.24 135.95
CA LYS A 596 -5.62 52.06 137.02
C LYS A 596 -5.42 51.43 138.41
N ALA A 597 -5.64 50.12 138.56
CA ALA A 597 -5.37 49.43 139.82
C ALA A 597 -3.89 49.54 140.27
N ARG A 598 -2.94 49.56 139.33
CA ARG A 598 -1.51 49.82 139.58
C ARG A 598 -1.28 51.23 140.12
N SER A 599 -1.87 52.27 139.52
CA SER A 599 -1.68 53.66 139.98
C SER A 599 -2.29 53.94 141.36
N GLU A 600 -3.29 53.16 141.76
CA GLU A 600 -3.88 53.18 143.11
C GLU A 600 -3.07 52.36 144.14
N GLY A 601 -1.93 51.78 143.76
CA GLY A 601 -1.08 50.96 144.63
C GLY A 601 -1.65 49.57 144.95
N ARG A 602 -2.69 49.13 144.24
CA ARG A 602 -3.38 47.84 144.46
C ARG A 602 -2.75 46.73 143.61
N PHE A 603 -1.47 46.47 143.85
CA PHE A 603 -0.60 45.59 143.04
C PHE A 603 -1.19 44.20 142.75
N ASP A 604 -1.80 43.55 143.74
CA ASP A 604 -2.35 42.19 143.58
C ASP A 604 -3.57 42.19 142.64
N ALA A 605 -4.45 43.18 142.77
CA ALA A 605 -5.60 43.36 141.87
C ALA A 605 -5.18 43.72 140.45
N ALA A 606 -4.14 44.53 140.28
CA ALA A 606 -3.55 44.82 138.97
C ALA A 606 -2.87 43.58 138.33
N THR A 607 -2.34 42.67 139.16
CA THR A 607 -1.72 41.42 138.70
C THR A 607 -2.76 40.45 138.14
N GLU A 608 -3.88 40.26 138.84
CA GLU A 608 -4.97 39.40 138.35
C GLU A 608 -5.67 39.97 137.11
N LEU A 609 -5.97 41.28 137.07
CA LEU A 609 -6.59 41.89 135.90
C LEU A 609 -5.72 41.78 134.63
N LEU A 610 -4.39 41.90 134.75
CA LEU A 610 -3.47 41.65 133.63
C LEU A 610 -3.37 40.16 133.25
N ARG A 611 -3.52 39.24 134.21
CA ARG A 611 -3.60 37.79 133.92
C ARG A 611 -4.88 37.45 133.16
N ASP A 612 -6.02 38.04 133.53
CA ASP A 612 -7.29 37.82 132.82
C ASP A 612 -7.29 38.48 131.43
N ALA A 613 -6.71 39.68 131.28
CA ALA A 613 -6.49 40.30 129.98
C ALA A 613 -5.63 39.41 129.05
N LEU A 614 -4.60 38.75 129.59
CA LEU A 614 -3.72 37.84 128.84
C LEU A 614 -4.39 36.49 128.50
N LYS A 615 -5.47 36.09 129.18
CA LYS A 615 -6.27 34.90 128.79
C LYS A 615 -7.17 35.15 127.58
N LEU A 616 -7.53 36.41 127.31
CA LEU A 616 -8.35 36.78 126.14
C LEU A 616 -7.53 36.84 124.85
N ASP A 617 -6.26 37.27 124.95
CA ASP A 617 -5.26 37.14 123.89
C ASP A 617 -3.87 36.84 124.47
N GLU A 618 -3.53 35.54 124.51
CA GLU A 618 -2.22 35.04 124.97
C GLU A 618 -1.05 35.60 124.14
N ARG A 619 -1.30 36.05 122.91
CA ARG A 619 -0.27 36.56 121.98
C ARG A 619 0.03 38.05 122.21
N ASN A 620 -0.80 38.78 122.96
CA ASN A 620 -0.62 40.20 123.23
C ASN A 620 0.63 40.46 124.10
N SER A 621 1.72 40.85 123.45
CA SER A 621 3.00 41.16 124.08
C SER A 621 2.97 42.42 124.95
N GLY A 622 2.06 43.36 124.69
CA GLY A 622 1.86 44.56 125.51
C GLY A 622 1.34 44.22 126.91
N ILE A 623 0.29 43.41 126.97
CA ILE A 623 -0.29 42.92 128.23
C ILE A 623 0.75 42.11 129.02
N ARG A 624 1.45 41.18 128.36
CA ARG A 624 2.49 40.33 128.98
C ARG A 624 3.63 41.15 129.60
N ASN A 625 4.16 42.14 128.88
CA ASN A 625 5.25 42.99 129.35
C ASN A 625 4.85 43.90 130.51
N ALA A 626 3.60 44.38 130.55
CA ALA A 626 3.09 45.15 131.68
C ALA A 626 3.03 44.31 132.97
N LEU A 627 2.60 43.04 132.87
CA LEU A 627 2.51 42.11 133.99
C LEU A 627 3.90 41.77 134.56
N ILE A 628 4.88 41.48 133.69
CA ILE A 628 6.27 41.26 134.09
C ILE A 628 6.83 42.51 134.80
N SER A 629 6.55 43.71 134.27
CA SER A 629 7.03 44.97 134.85
C SER A 629 6.46 45.23 136.25
N LEU A 630 5.18 44.90 136.47
CA LEU A 630 4.49 45.03 137.76
C LEU A 630 5.08 44.10 138.83
N LEU A 631 5.30 42.83 138.48
CA LEU A 631 5.87 41.82 139.37
C LEU A 631 7.32 42.19 139.77
N VAL A 632 8.12 42.66 138.82
CA VAL A 632 9.51 43.07 139.08
C VAL A 632 9.60 44.35 139.92
N GLU A 633 8.72 45.32 139.70
CA GLU A 633 8.59 46.52 140.56
C GLU A 633 8.29 46.14 142.02
N ARG A 634 7.29 45.26 142.22
CA ARG A 634 6.91 44.81 143.56
C ARG A 634 8.04 44.03 144.24
N ALA A 635 8.76 43.19 143.51
CA ALA A 635 9.89 42.41 144.05
C ALA A 635 11.08 43.28 144.47
N HIS A 636 11.38 44.37 143.76
CA HIS A 636 12.41 45.34 144.21
C HIS A 636 11.99 46.03 145.51
N SER A 637 10.71 46.41 145.66
CA SER A 637 10.22 47.07 146.88
C SER A 637 10.37 46.25 148.18
N LEU A 638 10.55 44.93 148.07
CA LEU A 638 10.83 44.03 149.19
C LEU A 638 12.33 43.89 149.48
N LEU A 639 13.18 43.94 148.45
CA LEU A 639 14.65 43.96 148.61
C LEU A 639 15.14 45.24 149.26
N ASP A 640 14.55 46.38 148.92
CA ASP A 640 14.86 47.67 149.55
C ASP A 640 14.45 47.73 151.05
N ALA A 641 13.59 46.80 151.49
CA ALA A 641 13.22 46.57 152.89
C ALA A 641 14.02 45.42 153.54
N GLU A 642 15.11 44.98 152.92
CA GLU A 642 15.97 43.83 153.28
C GLU A 642 15.29 42.44 153.30
N ASP A 643 13.99 42.35 152.95
CA ASP A 643 13.28 41.07 152.82
C ASP A 643 13.51 40.40 151.46
N TRP A 644 14.67 39.75 151.33
CA TRP A 644 14.98 38.91 150.18
C TRP A 644 14.07 37.68 150.07
N ARG A 645 13.44 37.22 151.17
CA ARG A 645 12.59 36.02 151.20
C ARG A 645 11.22 36.28 150.59
N GLY A 646 10.63 37.45 150.83
CA GLY A 646 9.40 37.91 150.16
C GLY A 646 9.60 38.24 148.67
N SER A 647 10.81 38.63 148.26
CA SER A 647 11.14 38.98 146.87
C SER A 647 11.26 37.76 145.93
N GLU A 648 11.80 36.65 146.44
CA GLU A 648 12.11 35.42 145.66
C GLU A 648 10.91 34.86 144.84
N PRO A 649 9.70 34.64 145.39
CA PRO A 649 8.56 34.08 144.63
C PRO A 649 7.96 35.03 143.58
N LEU A 650 8.11 36.36 143.74
CA LEU A 650 7.68 37.33 142.74
C LEU A 650 8.62 37.35 141.53
N ALA A 651 9.93 37.15 141.76
CA ALA A 651 10.92 36.99 140.70
C ALA A 651 10.66 35.73 139.86
N GLU A 652 10.27 34.62 140.48
CA GLU A 652 9.89 33.38 139.78
C GLU A 652 8.58 33.56 138.98
N SER A 653 7.58 34.21 139.56
CA SER A 653 6.32 34.52 138.87
C SER A 653 6.52 35.36 137.61
N ALA A 654 7.49 36.29 137.62
CA ALA A 654 7.86 37.06 136.43
C ALA A 654 8.65 36.22 135.41
N ALA A 655 9.51 35.31 135.86
CA ALA A 655 10.28 34.41 134.99
C ALA A 655 9.41 33.37 134.26
N GLN A 656 8.27 32.98 134.82
CA GLN A 656 7.30 32.11 134.12
C GLN A 656 6.63 32.76 132.91
N LEU A 657 6.59 34.10 132.85
CA LEU A 657 6.01 34.87 131.74
C LEU A 657 7.05 35.20 130.65
N ASP A 658 8.27 35.53 131.06
CA ASP A 658 9.47 35.59 130.21
C ASP A 658 10.75 35.50 131.06
N GLU A 659 11.39 34.33 131.07
CA GLU A 659 12.68 34.12 131.73
C GLU A 659 13.80 35.01 131.14
N HIS A 660 13.67 35.37 129.86
CA HIS A 660 14.70 36.11 129.15
C HIS A 660 14.63 37.62 129.38
N HIS A 661 13.53 38.12 129.95
CA HIS A 661 13.26 39.54 130.17
C HIS A 661 14.37 40.23 130.99
N PRO A 662 14.96 41.35 130.52
CA PRO A 662 16.13 41.97 131.14
C PRO A 662 15.93 42.34 132.63
N ALA A 663 14.73 42.78 133.00
CA ALA A 663 14.42 43.20 134.36
C ALA A 663 14.36 42.01 135.34
N VAL A 664 13.92 40.82 134.89
CA VAL A 664 13.85 39.60 135.70
C VAL A 664 15.25 39.05 135.98
N LYS A 665 16.12 39.03 134.96
CA LYS A 665 17.53 38.64 135.12
C LYS A 665 18.27 39.53 136.12
N ARG A 666 18.05 40.85 136.08
CA ARG A 666 18.66 41.80 137.04
C ARG A 666 18.17 41.56 138.47
N LEU A 667 16.87 41.35 138.66
CA LEU A 667 16.25 41.08 139.97
C LEU A 667 16.85 39.84 140.66
N ARG A 668 16.99 38.71 139.94
CA ARG A 668 17.54 37.46 140.49
C ARG A 668 18.99 37.61 141.01
N ILE A 669 19.79 38.48 140.39
CA ILE A 669 21.16 38.78 140.86
C ILE A 669 21.14 39.51 142.21
N LEU A 670 20.23 40.49 142.39
CA LEU A 670 20.13 41.26 143.63
C LEU A 670 19.69 40.39 144.82
N ILE A 671 18.75 39.46 144.59
CA ILE A 671 18.29 38.49 145.60
C ILE A 671 19.47 37.59 146.05
N ALA A 672 20.23 37.04 145.10
CA ALA A 672 21.38 36.19 145.40
C ALA A 672 22.48 36.93 146.19
N ASP A 673 22.70 38.21 145.89
CA ASP A 673 23.71 39.03 146.57
C ASP A 673 23.30 39.41 148.00
N ALA A 674 22.01 39.66 148.25
CA ALA A 674 21.47 39.84 149.60
C ALA A 674 21.61 38.54 150.44
N LYS A 675 21.20 37.41 149.86
CA LYS A 675 21.27 36.06 150.45
C LYS A 675 22.70 35.66 150.85
N ARG A 676 23.72 36.14 150.13
CA ARG A 676 25.15 36.00 150.48
C ARG A 676 25.55 36.83 151.71
N ARG A 677 25.08 38.08 151.84
CA ARG A 677 25.46 38.98 152.94
C ARG A 677 24.94 38.51 154.30
N ASP A 678 23.71 37.98 154.32
CA ASP A 678 23.03 37.38 155.47
C ASP A 678 23.90 36.25 156.08
N GLY A 679 24.21 35.22 155.27
CA GLY A 679 24.95 34.03 155.72
C GLY A 679 26.39 34.27 156.20
N ILE A 680 27.12 35.23 155.61
CA ILE A 680 28.47 35.59 156.11
C ILE A 680 28.38 36.24 157.49
N THR A 681 27.40 37.11 157.69
CA THR A 681 27.21 37.85 158.95
C THR A 681 26.91 36.87 160.10
N GLN A 682 26.08 35.86 159.84
CA GLN A 682 25.81 34.77 160.78
C GLN A 682 27.10 34.01 161.19
N CYS A 683 27.94 33.62 160.22
CA CYS A 683 29.16 32.85 160.49
C CYS A 683 30.18 33.61 161.38
N VAL A 684 30.27 34.95 161.24
CA VAL A 684 31.12 35.78 162.10
C VAL A 684 30.57 35.89 163.53
N ALA A 685 29.23 35.91 163.69
CA ALA A 685 28.58 35.98 164.98
C ALA A 685 28.77 34.69 165.80
N ASP A 686 28.52 33.53 165.20
CA ASP A 686 28.68 32.21 165.82
C ASP A 686 30.11 32.03 166.39
N ALA A 687 31.12 32.37 165.59
CA ALA A 687 32.52 32.26 165.98
C ALA A 687 32.91 33.19 167.15
N ARG A 688 32.31 34.39 167.26
CA ARG A 688 32.52 35.29 168.40
C ARG A 688 31.95 34.71 169.69
N GLN A 689 30.78 34.07 169.62
CA GLN A 689 30.17 33.43 170.77
C GLN A 689 30.98 32.21 171.25
N LEU A 690 31.57 31.45 170.32
CA LEU A 690 32.46 30.32 170.63
C LEU A 690 33.82 30.76 171.21
N GLN A 691 34.35 31.92 170.80
CA GLN A 691 35.53 32.51 171.45
C GLN A 691 35.23 32.92 172.90
N LEU A 692 34.12 33.63 173.13
CA LEU A 692 33.78 34.18 174.44
C LEU A 692 33.45 33.11 175.50
N SER A 693 33.03 31.91 175.08
CA SER A 693 32.87 30.74 175.96
C SER A 693 34.17 30.00 176.27
N GLY A 694 35.32 30.51 175.82
CA GLY A 694 36.65 29.92 176.03
C GLY A 694 36.97 28.73 175.12
N ASN A 695 36.03 28.31 174.26
CA ASN A 695 36.21 27.14 173.40
C ASN A 695 36.86 27.52 172.05
N VAL A 696 38.09 28.04 172.15
CA VAL A 696 38.87 28.62 171.02
C VAL A 696 38.98 27.68 169.83
N ARG A 697 39.04 26.36 170.05
CA ARG A 697 39.17 25.37 168.98
C ARG A 697 37.87 25.23 168.17
N ALA A 698 36.72 25.14 168.83
CA ALA A 698 35.42 25.16 168.15
C ALA A 698 35.15 26.47 167.39
N ALA A 699 35.68 27.60 167.88
CA ALA A 699 35.61 28.88 167.18
C ALA A 699 36.44 28.86 165.86
N LEU A 700 37.62 28.23 165.86
CA LEU A 700 38.44 28.04 164.66
C LEU A 700 37.76 27.09 163.65
N ASP A 701 37.17 26.00 164.12
CA ASP A 701 36.45 25.03 163.27
C ASP A 701 35.25 25.70 162.57
N ARG A 702 34.42 26.46 163.32
CA ARG A 702 33.27 27.20 162.75
C ARG A 702 33.68 28.27 161.74
N LEU A 703 34.86 28.89 161.91
CA LEU A 703 35.43 29.80 160.92
C LEU A 703 35.97 29.06 159.69
N GLY A 704 36.50 27.85 159.85
CA GLY A 704 36.84 26.95 158.74
C GLY A 704 35.62 26.62 157.88
N ASP A 705 34.49 26.26 158.50
CA ASP A 705 33.21 26.05 157.81
C ASP A 705 32.69 27.32 157.12
N GLY A 706 32.84 28.48 157.76
CA GLY A 706 32.51 29.77 157.14
C GLY A 706 33.36 30.05 155.90
N LEU A 707 34.66 29.74 155.95
CA LEU A 707 35.61 29.98 154.86
C LEU A 707 35.52 28.94 153.73
N SER A 708 34.97 27.74 153.97
CA SER A 708 34.68 26.78 152.89
C SER A 708 33.47 27.20 152.04
N HIS A 709 32.48 27.86 152.66
CA HIS A 709 31.29 28.40 151.97
C HIS A 709 31.52 29.80 151.39
N TYR A 710 32.36 30.62 152.05
CA TYR A 710 32.67 32.00 151.65
C TYR A 710 34.20 32.22 151.54
N PRO A 711 34.89 31.49 150.63
CA PRO A 711 36.33 31.57 150.48
C PRO A 711 36.78 32.98 150.11
N GLY A 712 37.65 33.55 150.93
CA GLY A 712 38.23 34.88 150.72
C GLY A 712 37.54 36.05 151.43
N ASP A 713 36.45 35.85 152.18
CA ASP A 713 35.90 36.96 152.98
C ASP A 713 36.91 37.39 154.07
N THR A 714 37.27 38.67 154.03
CA THR A 714 38.34 39.24 154.85
C THR A 714 38.00 39.24 156.34
N ARG A 715 36.71 39.29 156.73
CA ARG A 715 36.27 39.29 158.13
C ARG A 715 36.46 37.92 158.76
N LEU A 716 36.13 36.86 158.02
CA LEU A 716 36.33 35.48 158.46
C LEU A 716 37.83 35.14 158.55
N LEU A 717 38.62 35.53 157.53
CA LEU A 717 40.08 35.30 157.50
C LEU A 717 40.82 36.02 158.64
N GLN A 718 40.56 37.32 158.85
CA GLN A 718 41.20 38.10 159.92
C GLN A 718 40.87 37.53 161.30
N PHE A 719 39.65 37.05 161.49
CA PHE A 719 39.23 36.51 162.78
C PHE A 719 39.87 35.16 163.07
N GLN A 720 40.01 34.28 162.07
CA GLN A 720 40.69 32.99 162.22
C GLN A 720 42.18 33.16 162.59
N ALA A 721 42.86 34.13 161.96
CA ALA A 721 44.26 34.47 162.28
C ALA A 721 44.44 34.97 163.72
N SER A 722 43.48 35.77 164.22
CA SER A 722 43.48 36.26 165.60
C SER A 722 43.37 35.12 166.64
N LEU A 723 42.55 34.11 166.36
CA LEU A 723 42.33 32.97 167.25
C LEU A 723 43.53 32.00 167.28
N HIS A 724 44.21 31.78 166.14
CA HIS A 724 45.38 30.89 166.09
C HIS A 724 46.57 31.37 166.93
N ASN A 725 46.78 32.68 167.04
CA ASN A 725 47.93 33.27 167.76
C ASN A 725 47.86 33.13 169.29
N SER A 726 46.77 32.59 169.84
CA SER A 726 46.53 32.51 171.30
C SER A 726 46.83 31.14 171.94
N LEU A 727 47.34 30.17 171.18
CA LEU A 727 47.31 28.74 171.55
C LEU A 727 48.67 27.99 171.68
N ASP A 728 49.83 28.64 171.54
CA ASP A 728 51.15 27.99 171.63
C ASP A 728 52.01 28.54 172.79
N PRO A 729 52.31 27.75 173.84
CA PRO A 729 53.14 28.20 174.98
C PRO A 729 54.65 28.28 174.69
N SER A 730 55.12 27.80 173.55
CA SER A 730 56.52 27.33 173.39
C SER A 730 57.54 28.40 173.00
N LYS A 731 57.16 29.69 172.93
CA LYS A 731 58.00 30.76 172.34
C LYS A 731 58.04 32.09 173.13
N GLN A 732 58.08 32.02 174.47
CA GLN A 732 58.52 33.16 175.28
C GLN A 732 60.04 33.11 175.56
N GLN A 733 60.86 33.53 174.58
CA GLN A 733 62.19 34.18 174.74
C GLN A 733 63.01 34.15 173.43
N LYS A 734 62.96 35.24 172.65
CA LYS A 734 64.12 35.87 171.96
C LYS A 734 63.67 37.06 171.08
N GLN A 735 64.18 38.25 171.43
CA GLN A 735 64.49 39.42 170.57
C GLN A 735 63.37 39.95 169.63
N GLU A 736 62.85 41.17 169.77
CA GLU A 736 63.51 42.49 169.68
C GLU A 736 64.22 42.75 168.33
N ALA A 737 63.61 43.58 167.47
CA ALA A 737 64.20 44.79 166.83
C ALA A 737 63.48 45.20 165.52
N ALA A 738 63.41 46.52 165.28
CA ALA A 738 63.15 47.24 164.01
C ALA A 738 61.80 47.00 163.26
N VAL A 739 61.14 47.91 162.51
CA VAL A 739 61.16 49.37 162.21
C VAL A 739 61.06 49.65 160.68
N GLU A 740 59.97 50.34 160.30
CA GLU A 740 59.76 51.19 159.10
C GLU A 740 59.47 50.60 157.67
N PRO A 741 58.92 51.41 156.70
CA PRO A 741 57.82 50.96 155.82
C PRO A 741 58.01 51.30 154.30
N LEU A 742 57.00 51.91 153.63
CA LEU A 742 56.96 52.44 152.22
C LEU A 742 56.64 51.35 151.13
N VAL A 743 56.10 51.57 149.90
CA VAL A 743 55.50 52.73 149.18
C VAL A 743 54.76 52.31 147.86
N VAL A 744 53.51 52.78 147.64
CA VAL A 744 52.93 53.46 146.43
C VAL A 744 52.89 52.81 144.99
N ARG A 745 51.93 53.30 144.16
CA ARG A 745 51.78 53.27 142.65
C ARG A 745 51.20 52.00 141.96
N SER A 746 50.62 52.05 140.73
CA SER A 746 49.80 53.10 140.03
C SER A 746 49.35 52.72 138.60
N GLN A 747 48.28 53.40 138.12
CA GLN A 747 48.01 53.85 136.72
C GLN A 747 47.49 52.85 135.63
N PRO A 748 46.88 53.37 134.51
CA PRO A 748 45.93 52.64 133.65
C PRO A 748 46.20 52.84 132.12
N ASN A 749 45.17 53.16 131.31
CA ASN A 749 45.16 53.42 129.83
C ASN A 749 45.28 52.16 128.95
N LYS A 750 44.89 52.10 127.66
CA LYS A 750 44.06 52.87 126.68
C LYS A 750 43.71 51.87 125.54
N GLY A 751 42.90 52.10 124.49
CA GLY A 751 42.23 53.29 123.95
C GLY A 751 42.50 53.44 122.43
N LEU A 752 41.51 53.93 121.66
CA LEU A 752 41.50 54.20 120.19
C LEU A 752 41.46 52.93 119.28
N ARG A 753 40.75 52.84 118.12
CA ARG A 753 39.97 53.74 117.22
C ARG A 753 40.75 54.37 116.05
N VAL A 754 40.12 54.35 114.85
CA VAL A 754 40.48 55.01 113.55
C VAL A 754 41.86 54.64 112.96
N GLU A 755 42.23 54.94 111.70
CA GLU A 755 41.62 55.65 110.54
C GLU A 755 41.82 54.73 109.28
N ASP A 756 41.53 55.02 107.99
CA ASP A 756 41.42 56.27 107.23
C ASP A 756 40.63 56.08 105.90
N ALA A 757 40.36 57.16 105.15
CA ALA A 757 39.73 57.15 103.80
C ALA A 757 40.78 57.40 102.66
N PRO A 758 40.58 58.07 101.48
CA PRO A 758 39.61 59.13 101.09
C PRO A 758 38.96 59.07 99.66
N HIS A 759 37.80 59.76 99.51
CA HIS A 759 37.32 60.66 98.41
C HIS A 759 37.49 60.28 96.89
N ILE A 760 36.77 60.85 95.91
CA ILE A 760 36.20 62.21 95.73
C ILE A 760 34.78 62.20 95.12
N ASP A 761 34.00 63.21 95.49
CA ASP A 761 32.59 63.47 95.15
C ASP A 761 32.36 64.18 93.80
N ALA A 762 31.20 63.95 93.14
CA ALA A 762 30.32 64.98 92.54
C ALA A 762 29.13 64.38 91.72
N ALA A 763 28.03 65.13 91.64
CA ALA A 763 26.83 64.90 90.80
C ALA A 763 26.69 66.09 89.80
N PRO A 764 25.62 66.25 88.94
CA PRO A 764 24.36 65.50 88.82
C PRO A 764 23.83 65.27 87.37
N SER A 765 22.59 64.75 87.28
CA SER A 765 21.55 64.93 86.23
C SER A 765 21.82 64.70 84.73
N GLU A 766 21.00 63.81 84.14
CA GLU A 766 20.44 63.80 82.76
C GLU A 766 21.35 63.94 81.52
N GLY A 767 21.16 63.03 80.56
CA GLY A 767 21.42 63.32 79.14
C GLY A 767 22.35 62.36 78.38
N LEU A 768 21.95 62.06 77.15
CA LEU A 768 22.72 61.39 76.08
C LEU A 768 24.11 62.07 75.88
N THR A 769 25.17 61.44 75.34
CA THR A 769 25.22 60.68 74.08
C THR A 769 26.61 60.03 73.83
N ALA A 770 26.69 59.07 72.90
CA ALA A 770 27.72 58.89 71.86
C ALA A 770 29.15 58.31 72.16
N LEU A 771 29.45 57.22 71.41
CA LEU A 771 30.72 56.89 70.70
C LEU A 771 32.00 56.60 71.54
N PHE A 772 32.97 55.76 71.14
CA PHE A 772 33.22 54.86 69.97
C PHE A 772 33.50 53.42 70.54
N ASN A 773 33.63 52.30 69.80
CA ASN A 773 34.22 52.11 68.48
C ASN A 773 33.83 50.76 67.80
N ARG A 774 33.72 50.74 66.47
CA ARG A 774 33.79 49.59 65.52
C ARG A 774 33.12 48.25 65.86
N SER A 775 32.03 47.94 65.15
CA SER A 775 32.01 46.98 64.03
C SER A 775 30.55 46.69 63.63
N ALA A 776 30.09 47.11 62.44
CA ALA A 776 28.65 47.18 62.16
C ALA A 776 28.26 46.79 60.72
N CYS A 777 27.13 46.05 60.63
CA CYS A 777 26.18 46.07 59.52
C CYS A 777 24.83 45.48 60.00
N GLY A 778 23.88 46.33 60.39
CA GLY A 778 22.44 46.02 60.43
C GLY A 778 21.76 46.45 59.11
N GLY A 779 20.44 46.50 58.97
CA GLY A 779 19.34 46.23 59.92
C GLY A 779 17.99 46.78 59.39
N ASP A 780 16.91 46.51 60.12
CA ASP A 780 15.64 47.26 60.18
C ASP A 780 14.71 47.49 58.95
N SER A 781 13.57 46.79 58.99
CA SER A 781 12.21 47.40 59.12
C SER A 781 11.38 47.90 57.91
N LEU A 782 10.07 48.06 58.21
CA LEU A 782 9.05 49.00 57.67
C LEU A 782 8.52 48.90 56.21
N VAL A 783 7.20 48.68 56.13
CA VAL A 783 6.15 49.50 55.49
C VAL A 783 6.18 49.85 53.98
N GLU A 784 5.00 49.63 53.38
CA GLU A 784 4.37 50.22 52.18
C GLU A 784 5.17 50.97 51.08
N SER A 785 4.93 50.47 49.86
CA SER A 785 4.52 51.24 48.66
C SER A 785 5.54 51.59 47.55
N ARG A 786 5.24 50.99 46.38
CA ARG A 786 5.07 51.64 45.06
C ARG A 786 6.26 52.30 44.33
N ILE A 787 6.56 51.68 43.17
CA ILE A 787 6.59 52.24 41.78
C ILE A 787 7.92 52.13 40.99
N ALA A 788 7.74 51.79 39.70
CA ALA A 788 8.62 51.97 38.52
C ALA A 788 9.73 50.95 38.16
N GLN A 789 9.38 50.11 37.15
CA GLN A 789 10.01 50.04 35.81
C GLN A 789 11.26 49.15 35.52
N SER A 790 11.04 48.24 34.53
CA SER A 790 11.83 48.07 33.27
C SER A 790 13.18 47.31 33.29
N LEU A 791 13.54 46.43 32.32
CA LEU A 791 12.89 45.79 31.13
C LEU A 791 13.82 44.66 30.59
N VAL A 792 13.28 43.63 29.88
CA VAL A 792 13.89 42.91 28.69
C VAL A 792 15.18 42.07 28.93
N SER A 793 15.49 40.90 28.31
CA SER A 793 14.88 39.90 27.37
C SER A 793 15.84 38.67 27.29
N ALA A 794 15.60 37.51 26.66
CA ALA A 794 14.43 36.84 26.03
C ALA A 794 14.68 35.30 25.87
N LYS A 795 13.62 34.57 25.47
CA LYS A 795 13.55 33.14 25.04
C LYS A 795 13.77 33.03 23.49
N PRO A 796 13.49 31.93 22.72
CA PRO A 796 12.85 30.63 22.99
C PRO A 796 13.74 29.42 22.52
N SER A 797 13.34 28.18 22.21
CA SER A 797 12.04 27.47 22.04
C SER A 797 12.20 25.93 22.19
N GLU A 798 11.31 25.28 22.97
CA GLU A 798 10.39 24.15 22.63
C GLU A 798 10.90 22.83 21.96
N ASP A 799 10.37 21.63 22.28
CA ASP A 799 9.65 21.16 23.49
C ASP A 799 9.66 19.61 23.64
N ASN A 800 9.13 19.12 24.78
CA ASN A 800 8.88 17.73 25.28
C ASN A 800 8.55 16.63 24.21
N SER A 801 9.04 15.37 24.26
CA SER A 801 9.01 14.27 25.28
C SER A 801 7.62 13.65 25.53
N GLU A 802 7.43 12.32 25.45
CA GLU A 802 7.42 11.39 26.61
C GLU A 802 7.63 9.87 26.26
N PRO A 803 8.04 9.02 27.24
CA PRO A 803 8.04 7.53 27.20
C PRO A 803 7.14 6.91 28.35
N PRO A 804 7.34 5.70 28.95
CA PRO A 804 7.44 4.31 28.41
C PRO A 804 6.62 3.19 29.16
N SER A 805 6.16 2.17 28.42
CA SER A 805 6.26 0.69 28.73
C SER A 805 5.56 -0.04 29.93
N ILE A 806 5.44 -1.38 29.75
CA ILE A 806 5.59 -2.53 30.72
C ILE A 806 4.34 -3.27 31.34
N ARG A 807 4.20 -4.57 30.94
CA ARG A 807 3.69 -5.80 31.64
C ARG A 807 2.20 -5.89 32.11
N ASP A 808 1.58 -7.06 32.40
CA ASP A 808 1.91 -8.53 32.39
C ASP A 808 0.56 -9.34 32.28
N ALA A 809 0.37 -10.67 32.15
CA ALA A 809 1.17 -11.92 32.01
C ALA A 809 0.33 -12.96 31.16
N LYS A 810 0.08 -14.28 31.40
CA LYS A 810 0.42 -15.33 32.41
C LYS A 810 0.00 -16.76 31.93
N SER A 811 0.76 -17.83 32.28
CA SER A 811 0.37 -19.29 32.39
C SER A 811 -0.20 -20.08 31.18
N SER A 812 -0.23 -21.44 31.10
CA SER A 812 0.71 -22.54 31.50
C SER A 812 0.18 -23.96 31.13
N LYS A 813 1.06 -24.94 30.77
CA LYS A 813 0.86 -26.44 30.83
C LYS A 813 -0.27 -27.07 29.94
N SER A 814 -0.43 -28.40 29.76
CA SER A 814 0.50 -29.55 29.58
C SER A 814 -0.27 -30.85 29.15
N SER A 815 0.39 -31.77 28.41
CA SER A 815 0.21 -33.25 28.36
C SER A 815 -1.15 -33.94 28.02
N ASP A 816 -1.08 -34.84 27.02
CA ASP A 816 -1.69 -36.19 26.85
C ASP A 816 -3.20 -36.46 26.53
N SER A 817 -3.38 -37.38 25.55
CA SER A 817 -4.39 -38.46 25.28
C SER A 817 -5.83 -38.43 25.86
N PRO A 818 -6.88 -39.01 25.18
CA PRO A 818 -6.92 -40.28 24.40
C PRO A 818 -7.67 -40.17 23.03
N GLY A 819 -8.02 -41.23 22.27
CA GLY A 819 -7.65 -42.66 22.31
C GLY A 819 -8.80 -43.67 22.06
N PHE A 820 -9.13 -43.95 20.78
CA PHE A 820 -9.89 -45.12 20.26
C PHE A 820 -9.40 -45.32 18.79
N ALA A 821 -8.77 -46.43 18.36
CA ALA A 821 -9.26 -47.81 18.18
C ALA A 821 -10.45 -47.87 17.18
N VAL A 822 -10.43 -48.60 16.06
CA VAL A 822 -9.88 -49.93 15.68
C VAL A 822 -9.37 -49.89 14.21
N GLN A 823 -8.14 -50.33 13.86
CA GLN A 823 -7.75 -51.65 13.27
C GLN A 823 -8.42 -51.96 11.89
N ILE A 824 -7.84 -52.60 10.85
CA ILE A 824 -6.78 -53.62 10.70
C ILE A 824 -6.06 -53.51 9.31
N ALA A 825 -4.74 -53.76 9.22
CA ALA A 825 -3.88 -54.20 8.07
C ALA A 825 -4.01 -53.59 6.64
N GLY A 826 -3.07 -53.76 5.70
CA GLY A 826 -1.68 -54.27 5.78
C GLY A 826 -1.20 -55.03 4.52
N SER A 827 0.09 -54.90 4.19
CA SER A 827 0.90 -55.75 3.29
C SER A 827 0.41 -56.10 1.86
N ALA A 828 0.85 -55.29 0.89
CA ALA A 828 1.72 -55.66 -0.24
C ALA A 828 1.58 -56.98 -1.07
N LYS A 829 1.84 -56.79 -2.38
CA LYS A 829 2.50 -57.67 -3.39
C LYS A 829 1.69 -58.59 -4.35
N THR A 830 1.90 -58.26 -5.64
CA THR A 830 2.18 -59.13 -6.82
C THR A 830 1.08 -59.81 -7.66
N VAL A 831 1.05 -59.35 -8.93
CA VAL A 831 1.05 -60.14 -10.20
C VAL A 831 -0.29 -60.56 -10.83
N LYS A 832 -0.53 -60.01 -12.05
CA LYS A 832 -1.13 -60.54 -13.31
C LYS A 832 -2.28 -61.57 -13.20
N THR A 833 -3.39 -61.51 -13.96
CA THR A 833 -3.57 -61.07 -15.37
C THR A 833 -5.02 -60.62 -15.69
N ALA A 834 -5.19 -59.67 -16.63
CA ALA A 834 -6.38 -59.43 -17.48
C ALA A 834 -7.72 -59.09 -16.77
N VAL A 835 -8.62 -58.23 -17.27
CA VAL A 835 -9.26 -58.26 -18.60
C VAL A 835 -9.79 -56.87 -19.00
N ARG A 836 -9.57 -56.49 -20.28
CA ARG A 836 -10.33 -55.55 -21.15
C ARG A 836 -11.03 -54.31 -20.52
N ASP A 837 -10.46 -53.14 -20.78
CA ASP A 837 -11.25 -51.96 -21.18
C ASP A 837 -11.83 -52.13 -22.61
N PRO A 838 -13.07 -51.68 -22.88
CA PRO A 838 -13.66 -51.71 -24.21
C PRO A 838 -14.04 -50.31 -24.76
N LEU A 839 -13.10 -49.61 -25.42
CA LEU A 839 -13.50 -48.57 -26.39
C LEU A 839 -12.63 -48.50 -27.65
N ARG A 840 -12.70 -49.56 -28.46
CA ARG A 840 -12.37 -49.48 -29.89
C ARG A 840 -13.58 -48.98 -30.69
N LYS A 841 -13.62 -47.69 -31.03
CA LYS A 841 -14.34 -47.13 -32.20
C LYS A 841 -13.94 -45.65 -32.37
N ALA A 842 -13.43 -45.19 -33.50
CA ALA A 842 -12.91 -45.93 -34.65
C ALA A 842 -11.86 -45.10 -35.41
N LEU A 843 -10.66 -45.64 -35.61
CA LEU A 843 -9.73 -45.20 -36.67
C LEU A 843 -8.69 -46.29 -36.94
N LYS A 844 -9.13 -47.34 -37.64
CA LYS A 844 -8.24 -48.35 -38.22
C LYS A 844 -8.88 -49.02 -39.41
N LYS A 845 -8.40 -48.67 -40.61
CA LYS A 845 -7.86 -49.52 -41.70
C LYS A 845 -7.79 -48.68 -43.00
N LEU A 846 -6.89 -48.90 -43.97
CA LEU A 846 -5.97 -50.03 -44.22
C LEU A 846 -4.82 -49.62 -45.18
N ARG A 847 -3.56 -50.03 -44.89
CA ARG A 847 -2.42 -50.33 -45.84
C ARG A 847 -1.89 -49.22 -46.79
N ALA A 848 -0.64 -49.26 -47.29
CA ALA A 848 0.52 -50.15 -47.07
C ALA A 848 1.88 -49.40 -47.27
N GLU A 849 2.96 -49.95 -46.67
CA GLU A 849 4.31 -50.29 -47.21
C GLU A 849 4.93 -49.47 -48.39
N VAL A 850 6.25 -49.16 -48.47
CA VAL A 850 7.45 -49.48 -47.65
C VAL A 850 8.66 -48.58 -48.03
N LEU A 851 9.69 -48.45 -47.14
CA LEU A 851 11.09 -47.95 -47.38
C LEU A 851 11.30 -46.65 -48.23
N LEU A 852 11.95 -45.56 -47.77
CA LEU A 852 13.36 -45.46 -47.34
C LEU A 852 13.70 -44.01 -46.85
N GLN A 853 14.84 -43.88 -46.15
CA GLN A 853 15.50 -42.62 -45.74
C GLN A 853 16.67 -42.28 -46.71
N PRO A 854 17.36 -41.10 -46.70
CA PRO A 854 17.79 -40.39 -45.49
C PRO A 854 17.90 -38.83 -45.46
N ARG A 855 17.79 -38.33 -44.22
CA ARG A 855 18.54 -37.25 -43.51
C ARG A 855 18.84 -35.86 -44.11
N ARG A 856 18.56 -34.87 -43.24
CA ARG A 856 18.97 -33.46 -43.23
C ARG A 856 20.44 -33.21 -42.79
N THR A 857 20.84 -31.93 -42.92
CA THR A 857 21.75 -31.11 -42.07
C THR A 857 23.27 -31.29 -42.16
N GLY A 858 23.99 -30.15 -42.29
CA GLY A 858 25.47 -30.11 -42.38
C GLY A 858 26.16 -28.72 -42.37
N VAL A 859 25.85 -27.84 -41.40
CA VAL A 859 26.74 -26.76 -40.89
C VAL A 859 26.98 -25.48 -41.75
N LEU A 860 27.30 -24.37 -41.07
CA LEU A 860 27.60 -23.01 -41.56
C LEU A 860 29.07 -22.85 -42.00
N LEU A 861 29.42 -21.80 -42.79
CA LEU A 861 30.20 -20.63 -42.29
C LEU A 861 30.56 -19.58 -43.38
N SER A 862 30.59 -18.32 -42.94
CA SER A 862 31.35 -17.12 -43.40
C SER A 862 32.11 -17.08 -44.74
N GLY A 863 32.14 -15.87 -45.36
CA GLY A 863 33.33 -15.43 -46.12
C GLY A 863 33.10 -14.34 -47.17
N ILE A 864 33.29 -13.06 -46.83
CA ILE A 864 33.43 -11.96 -47.79
C ILE A 864 34.92 -11.81 -48.14
N ALA A 865 35.30 -11.78 -49.43
CA ALA A 865 36.40 -10.95 -49.98
C ALA A 865 36.65 -11.14 -51.49
N LEU A 866 37.22 -10.09 -52.11
CA LEU A 866 37.93 -10.00 -53.41
C LEU A 866 37.21 -10.48 -54.69
N VAL A 867 36.88 -9.65 -55.70
CA VAL A 867 37.48 -8.43 -56.31
C VAL A 867 38.61 -8.72 -57.33
N VAL A 868 38.23 -8.62 -58.61
CA VAL A 868 39.00 -8.20 -59.81
C VAL A 868 40.27 -8.97 -60.22
N LEU A 869 40.27 -9.50 -61.46
CA LEU A 869 41.39 -9.31 -62.39
C LEU A 869 40.99 -9.38 -63.89
N LEU A 870 41.06 -8.22 -64.56
CA LEU A 870 41.26 -7.92 -66.01
C LEU A 870 40.38 -8.62 -67.09
N LEU A 871 39.77 -7.98 -68.11
CA LEU A 871 40.09 -6.85 -69.02
C LEU A 871 41.03 -7.15 -70.22
N ALA A 872 40.44 -7.24 -71.41
CA ALA A 872 40.91 -6.76 -72.73
C ALA A 872 39.85 -7.08 -73.82
N ILE A 873 39.60 -6.40 -74.94
CA ILE A 873 39.71 -5.03 -75.50
C ILE A 873 39.58 -5.19 -77.05
N GLY A 874 38.84 -4.31 -77.74
CA GLY A 874 38.75 -4.25 -79.22
C GLY A 874 37.30 -4.02 -79.70
N MET A 875 36.86 -2.83 -80.14
CA MET A 875 37.22 -2.05 -81.35
C MET A 875 36.87 -2.75 -82.70
N SER A 876 36.27 -2.10 -83.71
CA SER A 876 35.92 -0.67 -83.86
C SER A 876 34.96 -0.33 -85.03
N VAL A 877 34.42 0.90 -84.99
CA VAL A 877 34.06 1.80 -86.13
C VAL A 877 32.77 1.53 -86.94
N THR A 878 32.24 2.62 -87.52
CA THR A 878 30.92 2.82 -88.15
C THR A 878 30.95 2.81 -89.68
N HIS A 879 29.80 2.63 -90.36
CA HIS A 879 29.39 3.55 -91.44
C HIS A 879 27.93 3.44 -91.97
N ARG A 880 27.37 4.62 -92.28
CA ARG A 880 26.40 5.00 -93.35
C ARG A 880 25.22 4.10 -93.77
N ALA A 881 24.01 4.66 -93.61
CA ALA A 881 22.91 4.63 -94.60
C ALA A 881 23.27 5.51 -95.84
N PRO A 882 22.52 5.53 -96.98
CA PRO A 882 21.11 5.14 -97.18
C PRO A 882 20.80 4.36 -98.49
N GLY A 883 19.51 4.08 -98.75
CA GLY A 883 19.03 3.73 -100.10
C GLY A 883 17.71 2.95 -100.12
N ASN A 884 16.65 3.56 -100.65
CA ASN A 884 15.32 2.95 -100.75
C ASN A 884 15.14 2.22 -102.09
N ARG A 885 14.68 0.95 -102.08
CA ARG A 885 13.91 0.34 -103.19
C ARG A 885 13.22 -0.95 -102.74
N GLN A 886 11.95 -1.07 -103.12
CA GLN A 886 11.14 -2.25 -102.83
C GLN A 886 11.56 -3.44 -103.70
N VAL A 887 11.58 -4.63 -103.11
CA VAL A 887 11.38 -5.91 -103.81
C VAL A 887 10.39 -6.70 -102.96
N GLU A 888 9.26 -7.09 -103.53
CA GLU A 888 8.30 -7.95 -102.83
C GLU A 888 8.79 -9.40 -102.87
N THR A 889 9.27 -9.90 -101.73
CA THR A 889 9.52 -11.33 -101.53
C THR A 889 8.63 -11.82 -100.40
N SER A 890 7.60 -12.61 -100.73
CA SER A 890 6.78 -13.30 -99.74
C SER A 890 7.66 -14.25 -98.90
N SER A 891 7.57 -14.12 -97.58
CA SER A 891 8.34 -14.89 -96.60
C SER A 891 7.39 -15.48 -95.55
N PRO A 892 7.82 -16.47 -94.74
CA PRO A 892 6.92 -17.46 -94.18
C PRO A 892 5.97 -16.90 -93.11
N ALA A 893 4.83 -17.59 -92.95
CA ALA A 893 3.79 -17.25 -91.99
C ALA A 893 4.38 -16.96 -90.60
N ALA A 894 4.09 -15.76 -90.09
CA ALA A 894 4.66 -15.26 -88.85
C ALA A 894 4.24 -16.15 -87.66
N PHE A 895 5.21 -16.42 -86.77
CA PHE A 895 4.94 -16.99 -85.45
C PHE A 895 4.60 -15.88 -84.43
N GLU A 896 4.14 -14.73 -84.92
CA GLU A 896 3.66 -13.62 -84.11
C GLU A 896 2.21 -13.85 -83.68
N ALA A 897 1.88 -13.46 -82.46
CA ALA A 897 0.51 -13.40 -81.98
C ALA A 897 0.29 -12.11 -81.18
N ASN A 898 -0.90 -11.53 -81.30
CA ASN A 898 -1.33 -10.43 -80.45
C ASN A 898 -1.58 -10.96 -79.04
N ILE A 899 -0.69 -10.64 -78.11
CA ILE A 899 -0.75 -10.99 -76.70
C ILE A 899 -1.51 -9.88 -75.97
N PRO A 900 -2.73 -10.13 -75.45
CA PRO A 900 -3.42 -9.14 -74.62
C PRO A 900 -2.68 -8.96 -73.29
N ILE A 901 -2.57 -7.73 -72.79
CA ILE A 901 -1.83 -7.40 -71.56
C ILE A 901 -2.73 -6.64 -70.60
N THR A 902 -3.15 -7.32 -69.53
CA THR A 902 -3.96 -6.75 -68.46
C THR A 902 -3.04 -6.30 -67.33
N VAL A 903 -3.09 -5.01 -67.01
CA VAL A 903 -2.35 -4.43 -65.88
C VAL A 903 -3.33 -3.85 -64.87
N SER A 904 -3.10 -4.14 -63.59
CA SER A 904 -3.80 -3.52 -62.47
C SER A 904 -2.77 -2.91 -61.49
N PRO A 905 -2.82 -1.59 -61.20
CA PRO A 905 -3.75 -0.59 -61.73
C PRO A 905 -3.62 -0.32 -63.24
N ALA A 906 -4.71 0.12 -63.87
CA ALA A 906 -4.81 0.26 -65.33
C ALA A 906 -3.94 1.38 -65.94
N ASP A 907 -3.51 2.35 -65.13
CA ASP A 907 -2.62 3.46 -65.45
C ASP A 907 -1.14 3.16 -65.17
N ALA A 908 -0.79 1.96 -64.66
CA ALA A 908 0.59 1.57 -64.44
C ALA A 908 1.39 1.51 -65.75
N THR A 909 2.64 1.98 -65.68
CA THR A 909 3.58 2.02 -66.81
C THR A 909 4.11 0.62 -67.09
N LEU A 910 3.90 0.13 -68.31
CA LEU A 910 4.44 -1.12 -68.83
C LEU A 910 5.68 -0.80 -69.68
N THR A 911 6.78 -1.53 -69.48
CA THR A 911 7.90 -1.56 -70.43
C THR A 911 8.17 -2.99 -70.88
N VAL A 912 8.55 -3.15 -72.15
CA VAL A 912 8.91 -4.44 -72.75
C VAL A 912 10.23 -4.25 -73.50
N ASN A 913 11.25 -5.01 -73.10
CA ASN A 913 12.66 -4.83 -73.45
C ASN A 913 13.15 -3.39 -73.20
N GLY A 914 12.74 -2.80 -72.07
CA GLY A 914 13.07 -1.43 -71.66
C GLY A 914 12.33 -0.31 -72.39
N ILE A 915 11.46 -0.64 -73.37
CA ILE A 915 10.68 0.35 -74.13
C ILE A 915 9.27 0.44 -73.55
N VAL A 916 8.84 1.65 -73.16
CA VAL A 916 7.49 1.92 -72.64
C VAL A 916 6.41 1.56 -73.69
N ARG A 917 5.34 0.90 -73.24
CA ARG A 917 4.21 0.46 -74.08
C ARG A 917 2.88 1.00 -73.53
N SER A 918 2.22 1.85 -74.32
CA SER A 918 0.84 2.30 -74.11
C SER A 918 -0.19 1.27 -74.59
N GLU A 919 0.18 0.45 -75.58
CA GLU A 919 -0.64 -0.62 -76.14
C GLU A 919 -0.87 -1.74 -75.11
N ARG A 920 -2.15 -2.09 -74.87
CA ARG A 920 -2.57 -3.20 -74.00
C ARG A 920 -2.79 -4.52 -74.77
N SER A 921 -2.27 -4.60 -75.98
CA SER A 921 -2.15 -5.83 -76.79
C SER A 921 -0.95 -5.65 -77.72
N LEU A 922 0.00 -6.60 -77.72
CA LEU A 922 1.26 -6.49 -78.48
C LEU A 922 1.45 -7.69 -79.41
N SER A 923 1.83 -7.45 -80.66
CA SER A 923 2.30 -8.53 -81.55
C SER A 923 3.69 -9.00 -81.09
N LEU A 924 3.79 -10.23 -80.60
CA LEU A 924 5.04 -10.81 -80.07
C LEU A 924 5.34 -12.17 -80.72
N ASP A 925 6.63 -12.42 -80.99
CA ASP A 925 7.12 -13.67 -81.56
C ASP A 925 7.13 -14.76 -80.49
N LEU A 926 6.29 -15.78 -80.68
CA LEU A 926 6.09 -16.90 -79.75
C LEU A 926 7.34 -17.76 -79.50
N LYS A 927 8.45 -17.53 -80.24
CA LYS A 927 9.74 -18.22 -80.05
C LYS A 927 10.79 -17.38 -79.30
N LYS A 928 10.48 -16.13 -78.95
CA LYS A 928 11.37 -15.23 -78.21
C LYS A 928 10.90 -15.04 -76.77
N THR A 929 11.83 -14.62 -75.92
CA THR A 929 11.57 -14.16 -74.56
C THR A 929 11.77 -12.64 -74.47
N TYR A 930 11.08 -12.01 -73.52
CA TYR A 930 11.01 -10.56 -73.38
C TYR A 930 11.20 -10.15 -71.92
N ASP A 931 11.94 -9.07 -71.68
CA ASP A 931 12.14 -8.51 -70.35
C ASP A 931 11.04 -7.50 -70.08
N VAL A 932 10.15 -7.79 -69.13
CA VAL A 932 8.95 -6.98 -68.86
C VAL A 932 9.05 -6.34 -67.48
N SER A 933 8.87 -5.02 -67.42
CA SER A 933 8.70 -4.29 -66.17
C SER A 933 7.36 -3.58 -66.12
N VAL A 934 6.77 -3.52 -64.93
CA VAL A 934 5.51 -2.84 -64.67
C VAL A 934 5.65 -2.04 -63.38
N SER A 935 5.42 -0.74 -63.46
CA SER A 935 5.68 0.20 -62.35
C SER A 935 4.62 1.31 -62.30
N ARG A 936 4.20 1.66 -61.09
CA ARG A 936 3.34 2.82 -60.80
C ARG A 936 3.84 3.42 -59.49
N VAL A 937 3.88 4.75 -59.39
CA VAL A 937 4.22 5.42 -58.13
C VAL A 937 3.21 5.01 -57.05
N GLY A 938 3.68 4.65 -55.86
CA GLY A 938 2.83 4.11 -54.78
C GLY A 938 2.55 2.61 -54.86
N TYR A 939 3.24 1.88 -55.75
CA TYR A 939 3.10 0.43 -55.93
C TYR A 939 4.44 -0.27 -56.08
N GLU A 940 4.56 -1.50 -55.57
CA GLU A 940 5.73 -2.34 -55.72
C GLU A 940 6.08 -2.53 -57.21
N GLY A 941 7.32 -2.23 -57.60
CA GLY A 941 7.79 -2.38 -58.98
C GLY A 941 8.00 -3.84 -59.38
N LEU A 942 7.19 -4.35 -60.31
CA LEU A 942 7.30 -5.72 -60.79
C LEU A 942 8.24 -5.81 -62.00
N LYS A 943 9.25 -6.69 -61.94
CA LYS A 943 10.13 -7.01 -63.07
C LYS A 943 10.18 -8.52 -63.32
N ARG A 944 10.10 -8.93 -64.58
CA ARG A 944 10.27 -10.31 -65.06
C ARG A 944 11.17 -10.35 -66.28
N ASP A 945 12.41 -10.79 -66.09
CA ASP A 945 13.35 -11.02 -67.18
C ASP A 945 13.06 -12.36 -67.86
N GLY A 946 13.25 -12.43 -69.19
CA GLY A 946 13.09 -13.68 -69.96
C GLY A 946 11.65 -14.23 -70.08
N LEU A 947 10.62 -13.40 -70.00
CA LEU A 947 9.21 -13.83 -70.04
C LEU A 947 8.82 -14.33 -71.45
N ALA A 948 8.23 -15.52 -71.53
CA ALA A 948 7.70 -16.07 -72.77
C ALA A 948 6.27 -15.54 -73.07
N PRO A 949 5.91 -15.26 -74.33
CA PRO A 949 4.55 -14.92 -74.74
C PRO A 949 3.53 -16.04 -74.42
N ASP A 950 2.45 -15.70 -73.69
CA ASP A 950 1.29 -16.58 -73.49
C ASP A 950 0.12 -16.09 -74.34
N ARG A 951 -0.46 -16.98 -75.16
CA ARG A 951 -1.63 -16.68 -76.00
C ARG A 951 -2.88 -16.33 -75.21
N ASN A 952 -2.96 -16.72 -73.94
CA ASN A 952 -4.03 -16.32 -73.03
C ASN A 952 -3.87 -14.88 -72.51
N GLY A 953 -2.71 -14.26 -72.77
CA GLY A 953 -2.34 -12.92 -72.33
C GLY A 953 -1.37 -12.90 -71.16
N TRP A 954 -0.81 -11.72 -70.89
CA TRP A 954 -0.02 -11.46 -69.69
C TRP A 954 -0.84 -10.64 -68.69
N GLN A 955 -0.99 -11.15 -67.48
CA GLN A 955 -1.62 -10.42 -66.37
C GLN A 955 -0.56 -9.97 -65.36
N PHE A 956 -0.57 -8.67 -65.05
CA PHE A 956 0.30 -8.06 -64.06
C PHE A 956 -0.56 -7.30 -63.03
N ILE A 957 -0.45 -7.70 -61.76
CA ILE A 957 -1.08 -7.02 -60.64
C ILE A 957 0.07 -6.48 -59.78
N LEU A 958 0.04 -5.19 -59.48
CA LEU A 958 0.97 -4.58 -58.54
C LEU A 958 0.33 -4.49 -57.15
N ASN A 959 1.11 -4.74 -56.10
CA ASN A 959 0.69 -4.44 -54.73
C ASN A 959 0.93 -2.95 -54.44
N PRO A 960 0.05 -2.27 -53.69
CA PRO A 960 0.34 -0.91 -53.23
C PRO A 960 1.49 -0.94 -52.21
N GLU A 961 2.37 0.06 -52.28
CA GLU A 961 3.39 0.29 -51.25
C GLU A 961 2.71 0.62 -49.90
N PRO A 962 3.26 0.18 -48.76
CA PRO A 962 2.77 0.59 -47.46
C PRO A 962 2.99 2.09 -47.24
N LEU A 963 2.10 2.71 -46.48
CA LEU A 963 2.25 4.05 -45.97
C LEU A 963 3.28 4.08 -44.83
N HIS A 964 4.39 4.77 -45.03
CA HIS A 964 5.35 5.06 -43.97
C HIS A 964 4.86 6.22 -43.09
N LEU A 965 4.64 5.94 -41.80
CA LEU A 965 4.38 6.94 -40.78
C LEU A 965 5.71 7.37 -40.15
N GLN A 966 5.99 8.67 -40.14
CA GLN A 966 7.07 9.28 -39.37
C GLN A 966 6.50 10.31 -38.40
N VAL A 967 6.93 10.28 -37.15
CA VAL A 967 6.50 11.24 -36.11
C VAL A 967 7.73 11.74 -35.37
N LEU A 968 7.95 13.05 -35.35
CA LEU A 968 8.95 13.70 -34.51
C LEU A 968 8.27 14.57 -33.44
N THR A 969 8.77 14.54 -32.21
CA THR A 969 8.31 15.43 -31.13
C THR A 969 9.40 15.65 -30.08
N GLY A 970 9.46 16.86 -29.51
CA GLY A 970 10.35 17.17 -28.38
C GLY A 970 10.03 16.39 -27.08
N GLU A 971 8.93 15.65 -27.05
CA GLU A 971 8.47 14.83 -25.93
C GLU A 971 9.28 13.52 -25.81
N ARG A 972 10.32 13.54 -24.97
CA ARG A 972 11.24 12.41 -24.73
C ARG A 972 10.60 11.12 -24.19
N SER A 973 9.31 11.11 -23.87
CA SER A 973 8.57 9.93 -23.40
C SER A 973 7.07 10.03 -23.69
N GLY A 974 6.52 9.00 -24.32
CA GLY A 974 5.10 8.91 -24.64
C GLY A 974 4.79 7.69 -25.50
N LYS A 975 3.55 7.60 -25.96
CA LYS A 975 3.02 6.50 -26.77
C LYS A 975 2.40 7.04 -28.05
N ILE A 976 2.62 6.35 -29.15
CA ILE A 976 1.90 6.58 -30.40
C ILE A 976 0.87 5.46 -30.54
N LEU A 977 -0.38 5.88 -30.68
CA LEU A 977 -1.51 5.01 -30.90
C LEU A 977 -2.05 5.22 -32.32
N LEU A 978 -2.43 4.13 -32.98
CA LEU A 978 -3.19 4.14 -34.22
C LEU A 978 -4.51 3.40 -33.95
N ASP A 979 -5.63 4.03 -34.27
CA ASP A 979 -6.99 3.48 -34.07
C ASP A 979 -7.25 3.01 -32.62
N GLY A 980 -6.59 3.68 -31.66
CA GLY A 980 -6.65 3.38 -30.23
C GLY A 980 -5.73 2.24 -29.77
N GLN A 981 -5.02 1.56 -30.67
CA GLN A 981 -4.01 0.55 -30.35
C GLN A 981 -2.61 1.16 -30.31
N GLU A 982 -1.80 0.76 -29.34
CA GLU A 982 -0.43 1.24 -29.18
C GLU A 982 0.51 0.60 -30.21
N ILE A 983 0.99 1.40 -31.18
CA ILE A 983 1.90 0.94 -32.24
C ILE A 983 3.38 1.24 -31.95
N TRP A 984 3.67 2.23 -31.11
CA TRP A 984 5.05 2.62 -30.77
C TRP A 984 5.15 3.29 -29.39
N ASN A 985 6.31 3.17 -28.76
CA ASN A 985 6.68 3.97 -27.58
C ASN A 985 7.79 4.94 -28.01
N LEU A 986 7.60 6.24 -27.73
CA LEU A 986 8.57 7.27 -28.05
C LEU A 986 9.86 7.02 -27.26
N GLN A 987 10.92 6.67 -27.97
CA GLN A 987 12.28 6.67 -27.45
C GLN A 987 13.02 7.86 -28.07
N GLN A 988 13.67 8.68 -27.24
CA GLN A 988 14.36 9.93 -27.61
C GLN A 988 13.45 11.07 -28.14
N GLY A 989 12.29 10.76 -28.71
CA GLY A 989 11.30 11.72 -29.21
C GLY A 989 10.59 11.27 -30.49
N ASP A 990 11.09 10.22 -31.15
CA ASP A 990 10.79 9.96 -32.55
C ASP A 990 10.22 8.56 -32.83
N LEU A 991 9.47 8.48 -33.94
CA LEU A 991 9.13 7.25 -34.66
C LEU A 991 9.65 7.37 -36.10
N THR A 992 10.64 6.55 -36.42
CA THR A 992 11.20 6.41 -37.76
C THR A 992 10.50 5.28 -38.52
N ALA A 993 9.56 5.64 -39.40
CA ALA A 993 8.98 4.79 -40.46
C ALA A 993 8.26 3.52 -39.98
N TYR A 994 7.12 3.66 -39.29
CA TYR A 994 6.16 2.56 -39.13
C TYR A 994 5.43 2.30 -40.46
N ALA A 995 5.40 1.06 -40.95
CA ALA A 995 4.73 0.70 -42.20
C ALA A 995 3.27 0.28 -41.95
N LEU A 996 2.32 1.08 -42.44
CA LEU A 996 0.89 0.82 -42.40
C LEU A 996 0.41 0.35 -43.79
N PRO A 997 -0.39 -0.73 -43.93
CA PRO A 997 -0.95 -1.10 -45.22
C PRO A 997 -1.85 0.02 -45.78
N ALA A 998 -1.74 0.32 -47.07
CA ALA A 998 -2.67 1.22 -47.75
C ALA A 998 -3.99 0.48 -48.05
N ASP A 999 -4.78 0.24 -47.02
CA ASP A 999 -6.01 -0.56 -47.05
C ASP A 999 -7.27 0.24 -47.49
N GLY A 1000 -7.15 1.57 -47.61
CA GLY A 1000 -8.22 2.49 -47.95
C GLY A 1000 -9.07 2.97 -46.76
N ASN A 1001 -8.78 2.53 -45.53
CA ASN A 1001 -9.52 2.93 -44.35
C ASN A 1001 -9.14 4.34 -43.85
N HIS A 1002 -10.01 4.89 -43.01
CA HIS A 1002 -9.73 6.08 -42.22
C HIS A 1002 -9.09 5.65 -40.90
N HIS A 1003 -7.99 6.29 -40.54
CA HIS A 1003 -7.24 6.03 -39.32
C HIS A 1003 -7.12 7.27 -38.43
N THR A 1004 -7.07 7.06 -37.12
CA THR A 1004 -6.75 8.07 -36.11
C THR A 1004 -5.37 7.79 -35.54
N LEU A 1005 -4.39 8.63 -35.87
CA LEU A 1005 -3.08 8.67 -35.21
C LEU A 1005 -3.15 9.62 -34.00
N THR A 1006 -2.80 9.12 -32.81
CA THR A 1006 -2.78 9.90 -31.57
C THR A 1006 -1.45 9.71 -30.86
N ALA A 1007 -0.74 10.79 -30.57
CA ALA A 1007 0.39 10.76 -29.64
C ALA A 1007 -0.07 11.15 -28.22
N ARG A 1008 0.41 10.46 -27.19
CA ARG A 1008 0.00 10.65 -25.78
C ARG A 1008 1.20 10.61 -24.85
N ASN A 1009 1.33 11.59 -23.95
CA ASN A 1009 2.32 11.57 -22.85
C ASN A 1009 1.63 11.23 -21.50
N GLN A 1010 2.31 11.45 -20.38
CA GLN A 1010 1.73 11.18 -19.04
C GLN A 1010 0.60 12.16 -18.64
N THR A 1011 0.48 13.31 -19.31
CA THR A 1011 -0.49 14.38 -18.99
C THR A 1011 -1.73 14.36 -19.88
N GLY A 1012 -1.65 13.83 -21.11
CA GLY A 1012 -2.77 13.76 -22.03
C GLY A 1012 -2.38 13.44 -23.46
N ASP A 1013 -3.33 13.63 -24.38
CA ASP A 1013 -3.09 13.56 -25.82
C ASP A 1013 -2.30 14.79 -26.28
N LEU A 1014 -1.15 14.55 -26.89
CA LEU A 1014 -0.23 15.55 -27.44
C LEU A 1014 -0.75 16.12 -28.76
N PHE A 1015 -1.16 15.22 -29.66
CA PHE A 1015 -1.89 15.55 -30.88
C PHE A 1015 -2.82 14.40 -31.26
N ARG A 1016 -3.86 14.72 -32.02
CA ARG A 1016 -4.70 13.76 -32.76
C ARG A 1016 -4.72 14.17 -34.22
N LEU A 1017 -4.54 13.19 -35.11
CA LEU A 1017 -4.50 13.35 -36.56
C LEU A 1017 -5.36 12.27 -37.21
N ASP A 1018 -6.46 12.67 -37.85
CA ASP A 1018 -7.31 11.77 -38.63
C ASP A 1018 -6.90 11.83 -40.11
N PHE A 1019 -6.70 10.68 -40.76
CA PHE A 1019 -6.23 10.58 -42.15
C PHE A 1019 -6.74 9.32 -42.86
N GLN A 1020 -6.63 9.25 -44.20
CA GLN A 1020 -7.01 8.08 -45.01
C GLN A 1020 -5.81 7.54 -45.82
N ALA A 1021 -5.60 6.22 -45.79
CA ALA A 1021 -4.47 5.53 -46.43
C ALA A 1021 -4.89 4.84 -47.75
N LEU A 1022 -5.08 5.63 -48.82
CA LEU A 1022 -5.57 5.13 -50.11
C LEU A 1022 -4.47 4.46 -50.97
N PRO A 1023 -4.73 3.31 -51.63
CA PRO A 1023 -3.77 2.59 -52.48
C PRO A 1023 -3.05 3.46 -53.53
N GLY A 1024 -1.77 3.72 -53.29
CA GLY A 1024 -0.90 4.57 -54.12
C GLY A 1024 -1.45 5.96 -54.42
N MET A 1025 -2.01 6.61 -53.40
CA MET A 1025 -2.26 8.04 -53.35
C MET A 1025 -1.52 8.65 -52.16
N SER A 1026 -1.20 9.95 -52.22
CA SER A 1026 -0.72 10.67 -51.04
C SER A 1026 -1.76 10.58 -49.93
N PRO A 1027 -1.37 10.37 -48.66
CA PRO A 1027 -2.30 10.29 -47.53
C PRO A 1027 -3.24 11.50 -47.47
N GLN A 1028 -4.54 11.26 -47.38
CA GLN A 1028 -5.51 12.35 -47.26
C GLN A 1028 -5.67 12.72 -45.78
N VAL A 1029 -5.26 13.93 -45.41
CA VAL A 1029 -5.19 14.38 -44.01
C VAL A 1029 -6.33 15.34 -43.71
N ALA A 1030 -7.04 15.13 -42.59
CA ALA A 1030 -8.10 16.02 -42.14
C ALA A 1030 -7.54 17.37 -41.62
N PRO A 1031 -8.35 18.46 -41.63
CA PRO A 1031 -7.91 19.77 -41.13
C PRO A 1031 -7.35 19.71 -39.69
N LEU A 1032 -6.15 20.25 -39.50
CA LEU A 1032 -5.41 20.09 -38.24
C LEU A 1032 -6.05 20.87 -37.08
N ALA A 1033 -6.43 20.17 -36.01
CA ALA A 1033 -7.03 20.75 -34.81
C ALA A 1033 -5.98 21.19 -33.75
N THR A 1034 -4.80 20.57 -33.74
CA THR A 1034 -3.72 20.89 -32.79
C THR A 1034 -2.90 22.08 -33.28
N GLU A 1035 -2.84 23.15 -32.50
CA GLU A 1035 -1.93 24.28 -32.75
C GLU A 1035 -0.47 23.84 -32.58
N ASN A 1036 0.42 24.34 -33.44
CA ASN A 1036 1.84 23.94 -33.53
C ASN A 1036 2.10 22.49 -33.99
N LEU A 1037 1.12 21.85 -34.65
CA LEU A 1037 1.31 20.63 -35.43
C LEU A 1037 1.63 20.98 -36.91
N ILE A 1038 2.69 20.39 -37.45
CA ILE A 1038 3.01 20.42 -38.89
C ILE A 1038 2.88 19.00 -39.44
N VAL A 1039 2.24 18.85 -40.59
CA VAL A 1039 2.08 17.55 -41.28
C VAL A 1039 2.54 17.72 -42.71
N THR A 1040 3.35 16.80 -43.22
CA THR A 1040 3.76 16.74 -44.63
C THR A 1040 3.44 15.36 -45.19
N THR A 1041 2.77 15.31 -46.33
CA THR A 1041 2.53 14.06 -47.07
C THR A 1041 3.35 14.06 -48.34
N THR A 1042 3.89 12.89 -48.73
CA THR A 1042 4.68 12.72 -49.97
C THR A 1042 4.25 11.48 -50.76
N LEU A 1043 4.37 11.58 -52.09
CA LEU A 1043 4.29 10.46 -53.02
C LEU A 1043 5.02 10.83 -54.32
N GLY A 1044 6.06 10.08 -54.68
CA GLY A 1044 6.97 10.44 -55.79
C GLY A 1044 7.64 11.79 -55.55
N ASP A 1045 7.55 12.67 -56.55
CA ASP A 1045 8.02 14.07 -56.46
C ASP A 1045 6.93 15.04 -55.95
N GLN A 1046 5.74 14.55 -55.57
CA GLN A 1046 4.65 15.40 -55.09
C GLN A 1046 4.58 15.37 -53.57
N ALA A 1047 4.40 16.54 -52.97
CA ALA A 1047 4.18 16.67 -51.54
C ALA A 1047 3.07 17.68 -51.22
N SER A 1048 2.56 17.65 -49.99
CA SER A 1048 1.64 18.67 -49.47
C SER A 1048 1.94 18.92 -48.00
N ILE A 1049 2.06 20.20 -47.62
CA ILE A 1049 2.35 20.61 -46.25
C ILE A 1049 1.15 21.32 -45.62
N LEU A 1050 0.77 20.89 -44.41
CA LEU A 1050 -0.30 21.44 -43.58
C LEU A 1050 0.31 21.98 -42.27
N SER A 1051 -0.28 23.05 -41.73
CA SER A 1051 0.05 23.57 -40.39
C SER A 1051 -1.22 23.93 -39.63
N GLY A 1052 -1.28 23.56 -38.35
CA GLY A 1052 -2.32 24.00 -37.42
C GLY A 1052 -2.20 25.47 -37.01
N SER A 1053 -1.02 26.08 -37.20
CA SER A 1053 -0.72 27.47 -36.83
C SER A 1053 -0.77 28.39 -38.06
N SER A 1054 -1.35 29.58 -37.92
CA SER A 1054 -1.53 30.53 -39.04
C SER A 1054 -1.15 31.96 -38.62
N PRO A 1055 -0.33 32.69 -39.42
CA PRO A 1055 0.37 32.22 -40.61
C PRO A 1055 1.57 31.33 -40.25
N SER A 1056 1.75 30.26 -41.02
CA SER A 1056 3.03 29.53 -41.10
C SER A 1056 3.53 29.64 -42.54
N TYR A 1057 4.84 29.71 -42.73
CA TYR A 1057 5.50 29.77 -44.03
C TYR A 1057 6.49 28.62 -44.16
N PHE A 1058 6.83 28.24 -45.38
CA PHE A 1058 7.98 27.39 -45.67
C PHE A 1058 8.87 27.98 -46.76
N ASN A 1059 10.14 27.58 -46.75
CA ASN A 1059 11.11 27.82 -47.81
C ASN A 1059 11.71 26.48 -48.23
N LEU A 1060 11.76 26.24 -49.55
CA LEU A 1060 12.73 25.31 -50.11
C LEU A 1060 14.13 25.97 -50.10
N PRO A 1061 15.24 25.20 -50.01
CA PRO A 1061 16.59 25.76 -50.03
C PRO A 1061 16.81 26.72 -51.22
N GLY A 1062 17.19 27.96 -50.93
CA GLY A 1062 17.40 29.02 -51.93
C GLY A 1062 16.14 29.71 -52.48
N GLN A 1063 14.94 29.35 -52.02
CA GLN A 1063 13.67 29.95 -52.49
C GLN A 1063 13.05 30.95 -51.50
N LYS A 1064 12.09 31.75 -51.99
CA LYS A 1064 11.29 32.67 -51.15
C LYS A 1064 10.30 31.90 -50.28
N ALA A 1065 9.86 32.55 -49.20
CA ALA A 1065 8.84 32.01 -48.30
C ALA A 1065 7.47 31.92 -48.99
N ILE A 1066 6.79 30.78 -48.81
CA ILE A 1066 5.45 30.48 -49.32
C ILE A 1066 4.55 30.14 -48.11
N GLU A 1067 3.29 30.58 -48.13
CA GLU A 1067 2.36 30.38 -47.00
C GLU A 1067 1.77 28.97 -46.96
N ILE A 1068 1.64 28.41 -45.75
CA ILE A 1068 1.03 27.11 -45.48
C ILE A 1068 -0.44 27.31 -45.14
N ALA A 1069 -1.33 26.87 -46.04
CA ALA A 1069 -2.76 26.85 -45.77
C ALA A 1069 -3.13 25.74 -44.78
N ARG A 1070 -4.15 25.96 -43.93
CA ARG A 1070 -4.71 24.90 -43.05
C ARG A 1070 -5.32 23.72 -43.82
N THR A 1071 -5.65 23.93 -45.10
CA THR A 1071 -6.12 22.91 -46.05
C THR A 1071 -4.99 22.20 -46.81
N GLY A 1072 -3.73 22.57 -46.54
CA GLY A 1072 -2.55 22.10 -47.28
C GLY A 1072 -2.12 23.05 -48.40
N THR A 1073 -0.81 23.24 -48.51
CA THR A 1073 -0.14 23.87 -49.66
C THR A 1073 0.64 22.81 -50.42
N ALA A 1074 0.37 22.66 -51.72
CA ALA A 1074 1.03 21.68 -52.57
C ALA A 1074 2.49 22.07 -52.87
N LEU A 1075 3.33 21.04 -53.01
CA LEU A 1075 4.77 21.11 -53.21
C LEU A 1075 5.15 20.20 -54.39
N ASN A 1076 6.08 20.65 -55.22
CA ASN A 1076 6.76 19.80 -56.19
C ASN A 1076 8.26 19.74 -55.84
N LEU A 1077 8.75 18.52 -55.64
CA LEU A 1077 10.11 18.18 -55.24
C LEU A 1077 10.94 17.62 -56.40
N THR A 1078 10.48 17.69 -57.66
CA THR A 1078 11.23 17.21 -58.83
C THR A 1078 12.66 17.79 -58.86
N GLY A 1079 13.65 16.91 -58.75
CA GLY A 1079 15.07 17.26 -58.74
C GLY A 1079 15.67 17.64 -57.38
N ALA A 1080 14.89 17.53 -56.30
CA ALA A 1080 15.42 17.44 -54.94
C ALA A 1080 15.96 16.02 -54.65
N ASP A 1081 16.66 15.85 -53.52
CA ASP A 1081 17.21 14.55 -53.12
C ASP A 1081 16.14 13.74 -52.34
N PRO A 1082 15.75 12.54 -52.81
CA PRO A 1082 14.80 11.65 -52.14
C PRO A 1082 15.08 11.37 -50.66
N GLU A 1083 16.36 11.35 -50.27
CA GLU A 1083 16.82 11.01 -48.93
C GLU A 1083 17.29 12.24 -48.12
N GLN A 1084 17.53 13.40 -48.77
CA GLN A 1084 18.10 14.60 -48.13
C GLN A 1084 17.28 15.89 -48.32
N THR A 1085 16.01 15.81 -48.73
CA THR A 1085 15.14 16.97 -48.87
C THR A 1085 14.80 17.60 -47.51
N MET A 1086 15.36 18.79 -47.26
CA MET A 1086 15.09 19.59 -46.06
C MET A 1086 14.09 20.73 -46.36
N LEU A 1087 12.90 20.71 -45.74
CA LEU A 1087 11.95 21.83 -45.75
C LEU A 1087 12.22 22.74 -44.55
N VAL A 1088 12.41 24.04 -44.78
CA VAL A 1088 12.55 25.01 -43.68
C VAL A 1088 11.20 25.68 -43.41
N VAL A 1089 10.56 25.34 -42.29
CA VAL A 1089 9.26 25.87 -41.86
C VAL A 1089 9.45 26.99 -40.83
N SER A 1090 8.66 28.06 -40.94
CA SER A 1090 8.75 29.28 -40.13
C SER A 1090 7.38 29.74 -39.66
N ASN A 1091 7.25 30.06 -38.37
CA ASN A 1091 6.05 30.70 -37.79
C ASN A 1091 6.23 32.21 -37.56
N GLY A 1092 7.16 32.84 -38.29
CA GLY A 1092 7.49 34.27 -38.17
C GLY A 1092 8.36 34.65 -36.96
N LYS A 1093 8.59 33.73 -36.00
CA LYS A 1093 9.53 33.92 -34.88
C LYS A 1093 10.61 32.83 -34.77
N HIS A 1094 10.31 31.62 -35.20
CA HIS A 1094 11.19 30.45 -35.13
C HIS A 1094 11.31 29.79 -36.52
N HIS A 1095 12.38 29.04 -36.74
CA HIS A 1095 12.66 28.31 -37.98
C HIS A 1095 13.03 26.87 -37.65
N HIS A 1096 12.49 25.92 -38.41
CA HIS A 1096 12.63 24.49 -38.16
C HIS A 1096 12.92 23.77 -39.47
N SER A 1097 13.98 22.95 -39.49
CA SER A 1097 14.37 22.20 -40.68
C SER A 1097 13.85 20.78 -40.56
N ILE A 1098 12.92 20.41 -41.44
CA ILE A 1098 12.25 19.11 -41.47
C ILE A 1098 12.88 18.27 -42.59
N ALA A 1099 13.46 17.12 -42.24
CA ALA A 1099 13.84 16.12 -43.22
C ALA A 1099 12.57 15.42 -43.73
N VAL A 1100 12.36 15.43 -45.05
CA VAL A 1100 11.18 14.85 -45.69
C VAL A 1100 11.64 13.84 -46.74
N LEU A 1101 11.39 12.55 -46.46
CA LEU A 1101 11.58 11.51 -47.46
C LEU A 1101 10.48 11.60 -48.53
N HIS A 1102 10.86 11.48 -49.80
CA HIS A 1102 9.94 11.38 -50.91
C HIS A 1102 10.47 10.33 -51.91
N GLY A 1103 9.58 9.58 -52.55
CA GLY A 1103 9.96 8.39 -53.31
C GLY A 1103 8.76 7.51 -53.69
N ASN A 1104 8.99 6.24 -53.98
CA ASN A 1104 7.92 5.37 -54.49
C ASN A 1104 6.80 5.14 -53.48
N ALA A 1105 7.14 4.90 -52.21
CA ALA A 1105 6.16 4.62 -51.16
C ALA A 1105 5.53 5.93 -50.61
N PRO A 1106 4.21 5.96 -50.35
CA PRO A 1106 3.56 7.11 -49.74
C PRO A 1106 4.07 7.30 -48.31
N THR A 1107 4.35 8.55 -47.91
CA THR A 1107 4.81 8.88 -46.55
C THR A 1107 3.90 9.93 -45.92
N LEU A 1108 3.59 9.74 -44.63
CA LEU A 1108 2.92 10.71 -43.75
C LEU A 1108 3.91 11.09 -42.65
N PHE A 1109 4.47 12.28 -42.77
CA PHE A 1109 5.37 12.87 -41.80
C PHE A 1109 4.61 13.84 -40.88
N VAL A 1110 4.83 13.73 -39.57
CA VAL A 1110 4.17 14.53 -38.54
C VAL A 1110 5.21 15.11 -37.57
N SER A 1111 5.18 16.41 -37.34
CA SER A 1111 6.06 17.09 -36.37
C SER A 1111 5.24 17.91 -35.39
N LEU A 1112 5.38 17.63 -34.09
CA LEU A 1112 4.73 18.38 -33.02
C LEU A 1112 5.78 19.12 -32.15
N ASN A 1113 5.40 20.32 -31.68
CA ASN A 1113 6.13 21.10 -30.68
C ASN A 1113 7.56 21.44 -31.12
N ALA A 1114 7.64 22.13 -32.25
CA ALA A 1114 8.89 22.55 -32.86
C ALA A 1114 9.64 23.54 -31.96
N ASN A 1115 10.66 23.03 -31.27
CA ASN A 1115 11.52 23.72 -30.30
C ASN A 1115 12.98 23.56 -30.77
N PRO A 1116 13.76 24.63 -30.98
CA PRO A 1116 14.95 24.58 -31.82
C PRO A 1116 16.24 24.18 -31.08
N ASN A 1117 16.20 23.12 -30.27
CA ASN A 1117 17.33 22.57 -29.48
C ASN A 1117 17.58 21.09 -29.80
#